data_AF-A0A497Y4J2-F1
#
_entry.id   AF-A0A497Y4J2-F1
#
_cell.length_a   1.000
_cell.length_b   1.000
_cell.length_c   1.000
_cell.angle_alpha   90.00
_cell.angle_beta   90.00
_cell.angle_gamma   90.00
#
_symmetry.space_group_name_H-M   'P 1'
#
loop_
_entity.id
_entity.type
_entity.pdbx_description
1 polymer ?
#
loop_
_entity_poly.entity_id
_entity_poly.type
_entity_poly.pdbx_seq_one_letter_code
_entity_poly.pdbx_strand_id
1 'polypeptide(L)'
;MRNTFKKLAILALSFSFTTVFAQETPKEEDFFRINKVRVPEGPILEVGGLVTLPNGDLGISTRRGEVYIVENPTSAKPYWRRFAYGLHEILGIAYKNGALYVAQRGELTKLIDKDQDGKADVYETIYAWPLSGHYHEYSFGPKLMPDGTFMVTGNVAFGDEEWWRAESRVPMRGWAMNITEDGKMSPYAAGFRSPAGIGSIDGQFYYTENQGDWVGSGGLWKVKKGDFMGHPASLRWTNLPNSPVKLQSDFFYSQIDERRTKNEQGRYIKPENRVNETFKTLFEMKKVFPELRLPSVWLPYGILGISSAEPVKIPANTFGPFAGQILVGDQGMSIISRIFMETVKGEEQGAAFLFRKGFRSGVLRLEWGTDGSLFVGETNRGWGSAGDANEGLERLVYNNKTPFEMKAVRAMPDGFEVEFTMPVDRKSAEDLASYDAESFIYKYHPVYGSPPVNTEKLKISGVKVSADGLKARIIVQNLRQYYIHTLTLDGLRSQDGFYSLVHPVAYYTLNQIPDGNKLSANEVSTKNSATPVNVPAKKTAAPKATTGKAPEAKGTRTPAKPVTAAKAPTFKEVEGLLTKNTCLACHNQTKRQIGPPFVEIAKRKYSPEKIFQLIHNPQPQNWPGYSTEMPPMPQVTKAEALKIAAWINSLNK
;
A
#
# COMPACT_ATOMS: atom_id res chain seq x y z
N MET A 1 -59.19 -24.63 41.66
CA MET A 1 -58.06 -23.67 41.67
C MET A 1 -56.66 -24.29 41.62
N ARG A 2 -56.45 -25.61 41.82
CA ARG A 2 -55.10 -26.23 41.81
C ARG A 2 -54.54 -26.66 40.44
N ASN A 3 -55.38 -26.79 39.40
CA ASN A 3 -54.93 -27.25 38.06
C ASN A 3 -54.63 -26.14 37.05
N THR A 4 -55.00 -24.89 37.34
CA THR A 4 -54.73 -23.74 36.47
C THR A 4 -53.33 -23.16 36.68
N PHE A 5 -52.79 -23.28 37.91
CA PHE A 5 -51.44 -22.80 38.23
C PHE A 5 -50.31 -23.66 37.66
N LYS A 6 -50.52 -24.98 37.50
CA LYS A 6 -49.50 -25.87 36.90
C LYS A 6 -49.34 -25.69 35.39
N LYS A 7 -50.38 -25.25 34.67
CA LYS A 7 -50.29 -24.97 33.23
C LYS A 7 -49.65 -23.60 32.93
N LEU A 8 -49.81 -22.60 33.80
CA LEU A 8 -49.10 -21.32 33.65
C LEU A 8 -47.60 -21.42 33.99
N ALA A 9 -47.21 -22.26 34.95
CA ALA A 9 -45.80 -22.44 35.30
C ALA A 9 -44.97 -23.15 34.21
N ILE A 10 -45.60 -24.03 33.40
CA ILE A 10 -44.95 -24.72 32.29
C ILE A 10 -44.87 -23.82 31.03
N LEU A 11 -45.81 -22.89 30.85
CA LEU A 11 -45.78 -21.93 29.74
C LEU A 11 -44.80 -20.76 29.98
N ALA A 12 -44.50 -20.46 31.24
CA ALA A 12 -43.51 -19.45 31.63
C ALA A 12 -42.05 -19.93 31.51
N LEU A 13 -41.80 -21.25 31.44
CA LEU A 13 -40.46 -21.81 31.24
C LEU A 13 -40.07 -21.94 29.75
N SER A 14 -41.02 -21.78 28.82
CA SER A 14 -40.81 -21.92 27.37
C SER A 14 -40.46 -20.62 26.62
N PHE A 15 -40.31 -19.50 27.34
CA PHE A 15 -39.88 -18.21 26.77
C PHE A 15 -38.59 -17.68 27.40
N SER A 16 -37.62 -18.57 27.63
CA SER A 16 -36.22 -18.13 27.64
C SER A 16 -35.85 -17.76 26.21
N PHE A 17 -36.20 -16.53 25.80
CA PHE A 17 -35.55 -15.89 24.68
C PHE A 17 -34.06 -15.84 25.02
N THR A 18 -33.31 -16.83 24.55
CA THR A 18 -31.89 -16.62 24.26
C THR A 18 -31.89 -15.55 23.19
N THR A 19 -31.83 -14.28 23.60
CA THR A 19 -31.30 -13.22 22.77
C THR A 19 -29.89 -13.64 22.43
N VAL A 20 -29.75 -14.35 21.30
CA VAL A 20 -28.47 -14.51 20.64
C VAL A 20 -28.10 -13.10 20.21
N PHE A 21 -27.43 -12.36 21.10
CA PHE A 21 -26.69 -11.20 20.68
C PHE A 21 -25.68 -11.76 19.68
N ALA A 22 -25.91 -11.47 18.39
CA ALA A 22 -24.92 -11.74 17.37
C ALA A 22 -23.67 -10.97 17.82
N GLN A 23 -22.69 -11.69 18.35
CA GLN A 23 -21.49 -11.07 18.86
C GLN A 23 -20.78 -10.44 17.67
N GLU A 24 -20.61 -9.12 17.70
CA GLU A 24 -19.88 -8.44 16.63
C GLU A 24 -18.46 -9.01 16.56
N THR A 25 -17.99 -9.27 15.34
CA THR A 25 -16.61 -9.72 15.13
C THR A 25 -15.66 -8.62 15.61
N PRO A 26 -14.69 -8.94 16.50
CA PRO A 26 -13.67 -7.98 16.92
C PRO A 26 -12.92 -7.38 15.73
N LYS A 27 -12.55 -6.11 15.85
CA LYS A 27 -11.83 -5.36 14.80
C LYS A 27 -10.38 -5.13 15.20
N GLU A 28 -9.56 -4.66 14.26
CA GLU A 28 -8.15 -4.31 14.47
C GLU A 28 -7.93 -3.38 15.68
N GLU A 29 -8.79 -2.39 15.92
CA GLU A 29 -8.69 -1.48 17.06
C GLU A 29 -8.91 -2.14 18.44
N ASP A 30 -9.58 -3.29 18.48
CA ASP A 30 -9.81 -4.03 19.72
C ASP A 30 -8.53 -4.70 20.22
N PHE A 31 -7.55 -4.94 19.34
CA PHE A 31 -6.28 -5.59 19.65
C PHE A 31 -5.10 -4.61 19.63
N PHE A 32 -5.08 -3.69 18.66
CA PHE A 32 -3.99 -2.75 18.41
C PHE A 32 -4.50 -1.32 18.53
N ARG A 33 -4.35 -0.75 19.73
CA ARG A 33 -4.87 0.59 20.06
C ARG A 33 -3.89 1.67 19.63
N ILE A 34 -4.43 2.71 19.00
CA ILE A 34 -3.67 3.91 18.64
C ILE A 34 -3.83 4.91 19.79
N ASN A 35 -2.70 5.29 20.38
CA ASN A 35 -2.62 6.29 21.44
C ASN A 35 -1.84 7.49 20.96
N LYS A 36 -2.32 8.70 21.25
CA LYS A 36 -1.59 9.93 20.94
C LYS A 36 -0.43 10.10 21.91
N VAL A 37 0.74 10.48 21.39
CA VAL A 37 1.82 11.02 22.24
C VAL A 37 1.53 12.50 22.46
N ARG A 38 1.61 12.96 23.71
CA ARG A 38 1.36 14.36 24.02
C ARG A 38 2.52 15.22 23.53
N VAL A 39 2.23 16.12 22.59
CA VAL A 39 3.17 17.10 22.04
C VAL A 39 2.87 18.45 22.69
N PRO A 40 3.88 19.21 23.14
CA PRO A 40 3.67 20.58 23.64
C PRO A 40 3.20 21.52 22.53
N GLU A 41 2.69 22.68 22.90
CA GLU A 41 2.40 23.75 21.93
C GLU A 41 3.70 24.31 21.33
N GLY A 42 3.70 24.61 20.03
CA GLY A 42 4.83 25.24 19.34
C GLY A 42 5.45 24.37 18.23
N PRO A 43 5.94 23.15 18.51
CA PRO A 43 6.54 22.30 17.49
C PRO A 43 5.57 21.96 16.36
N ILE A 44 6.03 22.11 15.11
CA ILE A 44 5.42 21.55 13.92
C ILE A 44 6.23 20.29 13.59
N LEU A 45 5.71 19.13 13.98
CA LEU A 45 6.49 17.90 13.99
C LEU A 45 6.85 17.40 12.60
N GLU A 46 5.90 17.41 11.64
CA GLU A 46 6.02 16.85 10.29
C GLU A 46 7.07 15.72 10.25
N VAL A 47 6.82 14.64 11.03
CA VAL A 47 7.90 13.76 11.51
C VAL A 47 8.67 13.15 10.34
N GLY A 48 9.96 13.50 10.24
CA GLY A 48 10.86 13.04 9.19
C GLY A 48 11.74 11.86 9.61
N GLY A 49 11.85 11.57 10.91
CA GLY A 49 12.64 10.45 11.43
C GLY A 49 12.33 10.17 12.90
N LEU A 50 12.43 8.90 13.28
CA LEU A 50 12.32 8.41 14.65
C LEU A 50 13.49 7.48 14.97
N VAL A 51 14.00 7.54 16.20
CA VAL A 51 14.96 6.57 16.74
C VAL A 51 14.78 6.44 18.25
N THR A 52 14.66 5.22 18.77
CA THR A 52 14.66 4.99 20.21
C THR A 52 16.11 4.94 20.71
N LEU A 53 16.41 5.78 21.69
CA LEU A 53 17.73 5.88 22.31
C LEU A 53 17.96 4.74 23.31
N PRO A 54 19.22 4.40 23.64
CA PRO A 54 19.52 3.29 24.57
C PRO A 54 18.88 3.42 25.96
N ASN A 55 18.59 4.64 26.40
CA ASN A 55 17.93 4.92 27.68
C ASN A 55 16.39 4.85 27.60
N GLY A 56 15.80 4.60 26.42
CA GLY A 56 14.36 4.55 26.20
C GLY A 56 13.72 5.87 25.78
N ASP A 57 14.50 6.95 25.69
CA ASP A 57 14.01 8.21 25.14
C ASP A 57 13.82 8.12 23.63
N LEU A 58 13.04 9.03 23.05
CA LEU A 58 12.75 9.05 21.62
C LEU A 58 13.42 10.27 20.97
N GLY A 59 14.34 10.02 20.04
CA GLY A 59 14.85 11.02 19.12
C GLY A 59 13.90 11.20 17.94
N ILE A 60 13.58 12.45 17.62
CA ILE A 60 12.64 12.83 16.56
C ILE A 60 13.30 13.88 15.69
N SER A 61 13.35 13.65 14.37
CA SER A 61 13.69 14.71 13.42
C SER A 61 12.46 15.21 12.68
N THR A 62 12.39 16.50 12.40
CA THR A 62 11.27 17.13 11.70
C THR A 62 11.66 17.55 10.28
N ARG A 63 10.70 17.57 9.37
CA ARG A 63 10.90 18.17 8.03
C ARG A 63 11.17 19.67 8.07
N ARG A 64 10.95 20.32 9.21
CA ARG A 64 11.27 21.74 9.45
C ARG A 64 12.70 21.97 9.90
N GLY A 65 13.52 20.93 9.99
CA GLY A 65 14.95 21.09 10.28
C GLY A 65 15.29 21.10 11.75
N GLU A 66 14.43 20.52 12.59
CA GLU A 66 14.64 20.42 14.03
C GLU A 66 14.81 18.97 14.46
N VAL A 67 15.56 18.76 15.54
CA VAL A 67 15.67 17.48 16.24
C VAL A 67 15.23 17.68 17.68
N TYR A 68 14.35 16.82 18.15
CA TYR A 68 13.85 16.79 19.53
C TYR A 68 14.27 15.49 20.21
N ILE A 69 14.59 15.57 21.50
CA ILE A 69 14.60 14.41 22.40
C ILE A 69 13.33 14.46 23.25
N VAL A 70 12.61 13.35 23.28
CA VAL A 70 11.41 13.16 24.09
C VAL A 70 11.73 12.17 25.20
N GLU A 71 11.85 12.70 26.40
CA GLU A 71 12.16 11.93 27.59
C GLU A 71 10.89 11.30 28.17
N ASN A 72 10.99 10.02 28.54
CA ASN A 72 9.84 9.21 28.98
C ASN A 72 8.65 9.29 28.00
N PRO A 73 8.83 8.93 26.71
CA PRO A 73 7.85 9.18 25.65
C PRO A 73 6.52 8.41 25.83
N THR A 74 6.48 7.42 26.72
CA THR A 74 5.28 6.65 27.05
C THR A 74 4.43 7.26 28.17
N SER A 75 4.96 8.26 28.90
CA SER A 75 4.29 8.97 29.99
C SER A 75 3.10 9.80 29.49
N ALA A 76 2.15 10.08 30.38
CA ALA A 76 1.08 11.06 30.11
C ALA A 76 1.61 12.50 29.99
N LYS A 77 2.82 12.76 30.49
CA LYS A 77 3.51 14.07 30.45
C LYS A 77 4.98 13.85 30.06
N PRO A 78 5.26 13.50 28.79
CA PRO A 78 6.63 13.39 28.31
C PRO A 78 7.32 14.76 28.35
N TYR A 79 8.63 14.78 28.58
CA TYR A 79 9.42 16.02 28.55
C TYR A 79 10.06 16.16 27.18
N TRP A 80 9.90 17.32 26.56
CA TRP A 80 10.39 17.60 25.21
C TRP A 80 11.52 18.62 25.29
N ARG A 81 12.65 18.29 24.67
CA ARG A 81 13.80 19.18 24.54
C ARG A 81 14.20 19.27 23.08
N ARG A 82 14.34 20.48 22.57
CA ARG A 82 14.94 20.69 21.25
C ARG A 82 16.45 20.49 21.36
N PHE A 83 16.95 19.48 20.67
CA PHE A 83 18.35 19.10 20.64
C PHE A 83 19.12 19.83 19.54
N ALA A 84 18.54 19.95 18.35
CA ALA A 84 19.15 20.64 17.22
C ALA A 84 18.10 21.41 16.40
N TYR A 85 18.53 22.43 15.68
CA TYR A 85 17.72 23.20 14.72
C TYR A 85 18.58 23.72 13.56
N GLY A 86 17.93 24.24 12.50
CA GLY A 86 18.60 24.89 11.36
C GLY A 86 19.01 23.95 10.22
N LEU A 87 18.53 22.70 10.23
CA LEU A 87 18.83 21.70 9.20
C LEU A 87 17.83 21.79 8.01
N HIS A 88 18.21 21.24 6.86
CA HIS A 88 17.40 21.33 5.63
C HIS A 88 16.58 20.06 5.39
N GLU A 89 15.32 20.07 5.85
CA GLU A 89 14.33 19.01 5.60
C GLU A 89 14.85 17.61 5.94
N ILE A 90 14.90 17.31 7.23
CA ILE A 90 15.43 16.03 7.73
C ILE A 90 14.43 14.91 7.44
N LEU A 91 14.88 13.86 6.77
CA LEU A 91 14.05 12.71 6.41
C LEU A 91 14.65 11.38 6.90
N GLY A 92 15.20 11.44 8.10
CA GLY A 92 15.50 10.30 8.97
C GLY A 92 16.59 10.66 9.97
N ILE A 93 16.73 9.79 10.97
CA ILE A 93 17.60 9.98 12.12
C ILE A 93 18.12 8.62 12.57
N ALA A 94 19.38 8.57 13.00
CA ALA A 94 19.98 7.39 13.61
C ALA A 94 20.81 7.80 14.82
N TYR A 95 20.96 6.89 15.77
CA TYR A 95 21.83 7.05 16.92
C TYR A 95 23.02 6.10 16.79
N LYS A 96 24.24 6.60 17.02
CA LYS A 96 25.47 5.79 17.04
C LYS A 96 26.49 6.43 17.98
N ASN A 97 27.04 5.65 18.91
CA ASN A 97 28.17 6.04 19.76
C ASN A 97 28.01 7.42 20.45
N GLY A 98 26.83 7.69 21.03
CA GLY A 98 26.58 8.96 21.73
C GLY A 98 26.19 10.15 20.85
N ALA A 99 26.21 10.01 19.53
CA ALA A 99 25.84 11.05 18.58
C ALA A 99 24.58 10.69 17.79
N LEU A 100 23.90 11.72 17.29
CA LEU A 100 22.79 11.58 16.35
C LEU A 100 23.27 11.87 14.93
N TYR A 101 22.73 11.15 13.96
CA TYR A 101 23.04 11.30 12.54
C TYR A 101 21.73 11.54 11.80
N VAL A 102 21.70 12.55 10.93
CA VAL A 102 20.52 12.93 10.18
C VAL A 102 20.84 13.01 8.70
N ALA A 103 19.93 12.52 7.85
CA ALA A 103 20.01 12.82 6.42
C ALA A 103 19.14 14.04 6.19
N GLN A 104 19.81 15.15 5.93
CA GLN A 104 19.17 16.32 5.35
C GLN A 104 19.31 16.27 3.84
N ARG A 105 18.65 17.21 3.15
CA ARG A 105 18.46 17.14 1.70
C ARG A 105 19.74 16.91 0.89
N GLY A 106 20.84 17.54 1.29
CA GLY A 106 22.13 17.48 0.59
C GLY A 106 23.26 16.80 1.33
N GLU A 107 23.07 16.32 2.56
CA GLU A 107 24.17 15.71 3.32
C GLU A 107 23.72 14.80 4.46
N LEU A 108 24.64 13.93 4.86
CA LEU A 108 24.62 13.22 6.14
C LEU A 108 25.35 14.08 7.17
N THR A 109 24.64 14.49 8.22
CA THR A 109 25.18 15.35 9.28
C THR A 109 25.21 14.60 10.61
N LYS A 110 26.33 14.67 11.32
CA LYS A 110 26.50 14.19 12.68
C LYS A 110 26.28 15.35 13.65
N LEU A 111 25.46 15.12 14.67
CA LEU A 111 25.07 16.07 15.71
C LEU A 111 25.64 15.60 17.04
N ILE A 112 26.42 16.46 17.69
CA ILE A 112 27.19 16.11 18.90
C ILE A 112 26.90 17.13 19.99
N ASP A 113 26.57 16.61 21.17
CA ASP A 113 26.50 17.34 22.44
C ASP A 113 27.86 17.18 23.14
N LYS A 114 28.66 18.24 23.15
CA LYS A 114 30.03 18.20 23.67
C LYS A 114 30.09 18.49 25.16
N ASP A 115 29.22 19.37 25.65
CA ASP A 115 29.20 19.79 27.05
C ASP A 115 28.16 19.04 27.90
N GLN A 116 27.39 18.14 27.27
CA GLN A 116 26.36 17.30 27.89
C GLN A 116 25.18 18.10 28.45
N ASP A 117 24.90 19.28 27.90
CA ASP A 117 23.76 20.12 28.30
C ASP A 117 22.42 19.67 27.67
N GLY A 118 22.45 18.64 26.82
CA GLY A 118 21.29 18.18 26.08
C GLY A 118 21.05 18.96 24.78
N LYS A 119 22.04 19.61 24.19
CA LYS A 119 21.92 20.26 22.88
C LYS A 119 23.09 19.88 21.97
N ALA A 120 22.86 19.95 20.67
CA ALA A 120 23.92 19.79 19.70
C ALA A 120 24.78 21.07 19.65
N ASP A 121 26.05 20.94 20.01
CA ASP A 121 27.06 22.00 19.86
C ASP A 121 27.74 21.96 18.49
N VAL A 122 27.83 20.76 17.92
CA VAL A 122 28.53 20.52 16.65
C VAL A 122 27.63 19.85 15.64
N TYR A 123 27.66 20.41 14.44
CA TYR A 123 27.02 19.93 13.24
C TYR A 123 28.15 19.61 12.26
N GLU A 124 28.52 18.34 12.20
CA GLU A 124 29.61 17.87 11.36
C GLU A 124 29.05 17.22 10.09
N THR A 125 29.33 17.81 8.93
CA THR A 125 29.06 17.18 7.64
C THR A 125 29.95 15.95 7.49
N ILE A 126 29.35 14.76 7.49
CA ILE A 126 30.07 13.51 7.21
C ILE A 126 30.31 13.38 5.71
N TYR A 127 29.26 13.60 4.91
CA TYR A 127 29.36 13.59 3.46
C TYR A 127 28.23 14.40 2.83
N ALA A 128 28.56 15.20 1.81
CA ALA A 128 27.61 16.01 1.05
C ALA A 128 27.49 15.52 -0.41
N TRP A 129 26.29 15.58 -0.95
CA TRP A 129 25.97 15.22 -2.34
C TRP A 129 25.20 16.34 -3.07
N PRO A 130 25.25 16.39 -4.41
CA PRO A 130 24.65 17.47 -5.18
C PRO A 130 23.12 17.64 -5.01
N LEU A 131 22.67 18.89 -5.12
CA LEU A 131 21.26 19.30 -5.27
C LEU A 131 21.08 20.06 -6.58
N SER A 132 20.01 19.79 -7.33
CA SER A 132 19.60 20.64 -8.44
C SER A 132 18.74 21.84 -7.97
N GLY A 133 18.37 21.87 -6.69
CA GLY A 133 17.40 22.83 -6.13
C GLY A 133 15.94 22.45 -6.36
N HIS A 134 15.65 21.35 -7.06
CA HIS A 134 14.27 20.96 -7.37
C HIS A 134 13.54 20.41 -6.16
N TYR A 135 12.27 20.78 -5.96
CA TYR A 135 11.47 20.46 -4.76
C TYR A 135 11.42 18.96 -4.40
N HIS A 136 11.32 18.07 -5.41
CA HIS A 136 11.16 16.63 -5.17
C HIS A 136 12.47 15.88 -4.85
N GLU A 137 13.63 16.54 -4.83
CA GLU A 137 14.91 15.90 -4.50
C GLU A 137 15.09 15.70 -3.00
N TYR A 138 14.25 14.86 -2.41
CA TYR A 138 14.36 14.39 -1.02
C TYR A 138 15.52 13.41 -0.85
N SER A 139 16.00 13.26 0.40
CA SER A 139 17.01 12.28 0.77
C SER A 139 16.53 11.52 2.00
N PHE A 140 16.31 10.22 1.89
CA PHE A 140 15.72 9.41 2.97
C PHE A 140 16.80 8.60 3.71
N GLY A 141 16.65 8.50 5.03
CA GLY A 141 17.62 7.86 5.93
C GLY A 141 18.22 8.83 6.94
N PRO A 142 19.35 8.50 7.59
CA PRO A 142 20.14 7.30 7.36
C PRO A 142 19.50 6.07 7.99
N LYS A 143 19.86 4.89 7.49
CA LYS A 143 19.73 3.63 8.23
C LYS A 143 21.11 3.05 8.50
N LEU A 144 21.36 2.69 9.76
CA LEU A 144 22.61 2.10 10.20
C LEU A 144 22.65 0.62 9.79
N MET A 145 23.74 0.23 9.14
CA MET A 145 24.01 -1.15 8.75
C MET A 145 24.91 -1.86 9.79
N PRO A 146 24.94 -3.20 9.83
CA PRO A 146 25.73 -3.95 10.82
C PRO A 146 27.24 -3.67 10.78
N ASP A 147 27.78 -3.28 9.62
CA ASP A 147 29.17 -2.87 9.43
C ASP A 147 29.46 -1.43 9.91
N GLY A 148 28.45 -0.74 10.46
CA GLY A 148 28.55 0.60 11.02
C GLY A 148 28.45 1.71 9.99
N THR A 149 28.14 1.42 8.73
CA THR A 149 27.90 2.42 7.69
C THR A 149 26.44 2.87 7.64
N PHE A 150 26.18 3.94 6.89
CA PHE A 150 24.89 4.57 6.76
C PHE A 150 24.36 4.44 5.33
N MET A 151 23.16 3.88 5.19
CA MET A 151 22.42 3.88 3.93
C MET A 151 21.54 5.12 3.81
N VAL A 152 21.63 5.81 2.68
CA VAL A 152 20.77 6.96 2.31
C VAL A 152 20.28 6.77 0.88
N THR A 153 19.03 7.09 0.59
CA THR A 153 18.48 7.06 -0.77
C THR A 153 18.11 8.45 -1.26
N GLY A 154 18.38 8.74 -2.53
CA GLY A 154 18.02 10.00 -3.19
C GLY A 154 16.76 9.86 -4.04
N ASN A 155 15.77 10.71 -3.80
CA ASN A 155 14.57 10.84 -4.64
C ASN A 155 14.89 11.52 -5.98
N VAL A 156 14.13 11.20 -7.03
CA VAL A 156 14.22 11.88 -8.34
C VAL A 156 13.51 13.25 -8.36
N ALA A 157 13.87 14.08 -9.33
CA ALA A 157 13.20 15.35 -9.66
C ALA A 157 12.09 15.16 -10.71
N PHE A 158 11.33 16.21 -11.01
CA PHE A 158 10.27 16.24 -12.03
C PHE A 158 10.34 17.56 -12.80
N GLY A 159 10.13 17.54 -14.11
CA GLY A 159 10.12 18.73 -14.97
C GLY A 159 8.98 19.71 -14.66
N ASP A 160 9.11 20.97 -15.07
CA ASP A 160 7.93 21.87 -15.11
C ASP A 160 7.02 21.48 -16.29
N GLU A 161 7.60 21.30 -17.49
CA GLU A 161 6.87 20.86 -18.68
C GLU A 161 6.51 19.37 -18.60
N GLU A 162 7.47 18.52 -18.26
CA GLU A 162 7.31 17.06 -18.11
C GLU A 162 7.18 16.65 -16.64
N TRP A 163 6.25 17.26 -15.91
CA TRP A 163 6.05 16.99 -14.47
C TRP A 163 5.70 15.54 -14.13
N TRP A 164 5.26 14.75 -15.12
CA TRP A 164 4.95 13.32 -15.00
C TRP A 164 6.15 12.40 -15.22
N ARG A 165 7.32 12.93 -15.62
CA ARG A 165 8.51 12.14 -15.94
C ARG A 165 9.60 12.42 -14.92
N ALA A 166 10.02 11.38 -14.21
CA ALA A 166 11.07 11.52 -13.22
C ALA A 166 12.46 11.71 -13.85
N GLU A 167 13.27 12.56 -13.22
CA GLU A 167 14.58 12.99 -13.70
C GLU A 167 15.66 12.84 -12.61
N SER A 168 16.79 12.25 -12.97
CA SER A 168 18.00 12.29 -12.15
C SER A 168 18.86 13.47 -12.62
N ARG A 169 18.55 14.69 -12.14
CA ARG A 169 19.16 15.94 -12.64
C ARG A 169 20.63 16.09 -12.27
N VAL A 170 20.99 15.59 -11.10
CA VAL A 170 22.36 15.56 -10.58
C VAL A 170 22.70 14.15 -10.10
N PRO A 171 24.00 13.79 -9.97
CA PRO A 171 24.41 12.47 -9.49
C PRO A 171 23.75 12.08 -8.16
N MET A 172 23.57 10.78 -7.96
CA MET A 172 22.97 10.15 -6.77
C MET A 172 21.46 10.34 -6.57
N ARG A 173 20.76 11.08 -7.45
CA ARG A 173 19.29 11.09 -7.48
C ARG A 173 18.75 9.84 -8.15
N GLY A 174 17.84 9.12 -7.50
CA GLY A 174 17.41 7.77 -7.91
C GLY A 174 18.44 6.67 -7.57
N TRP A 175 19.30 6.91 -6.58
CA TRP A 175 20.32 5.96 -6.11
C TRP A 175 20.21 5.70 -4.60
N ALA A 176 20.71 4.55 -4.18
CA ALA A 176 21.14 4.30 -2.80
C ALA A 176 22.64 4.56 -2.67
N MET A 177 23.04 5.19 -1.56
CA MET A 177 24.41 5.51 -1.20
C MET A 177 24.76 4.78 0.11
N ASN A 178 25.95 4.18 0.16
CA ASN A 178 26.53 3.67 1.39
C ASN A 178 27.63 4.61 1.87
N ILE A 179 27.48 5.18 3.07
CA ILE A 179 28.34 6.23 3.60
C ILE A 179 29.01 5.73 4.88
N THR A 180 30.33 5.76 4.89
CA THR A 180 31.15 5.47 6.07
C THR A 180 31.22 6.70 6.99
N GLU A 181 31.49 6.48 8.27
CA GLU A 181 31.58 7.58 9.24
C GLU A 181 32.81 8.48 8.98
N ASP A 182 33.87 7.98 8.35
CA ASP A 182 35.04 8.78 7.93
C ASP A 182 34.81 9.56 6.61
N GLY A 183 33.55 9.66 6.17
CA GLY A 183 33.15 10.52 5.06
C GLY A 183 33.39 9.94 3.66
N LYS A 184 33.63 8.64 3.53
CA LYS A 184 33.66 7.98 2.20
C LYS A 184 32.26 7.51 1.82
N MET A 185 31.80 7.93 0.63
CA MET A 185 30.55 7.47 0.03
C MET A 185 30.83 6.55 -1.16
N SER A 186 30.09 5.44 -1.22
CA SER A 186 30.04 4.55 -2.38
C SER A 186 28.61 4.46 -2.93
N PRO A 187 28.39 4.65 -4.25
CA PRO A 187 27.13 4.29 -4.87
C PRO A 187 26.84 2.81 -4.61
N TYR A 188 25.61 2.48 -4.22
CA TYR A 188 25.23 1.14 -3.81
C TYR A 188 24.32 0.46 -4.85
N ALA A 189 23.19 1.08 -5.18
CA ALA A 189 22.23 0.58 -6.17
C ALA A 189 21.57 1.76 -6.89
N ALA A 190 21.02 1.52 -8.08
CA ALA A 190 20.33 2.53 -8.89
C ALA A 190 18.88 2.13 -9.16
N GLY A 191 18.11 3.03 -9.75
CA GLY A 191 16.78 2.73 -10.27
C GLY A 191 15.65 2.98 -9.28
N PHE A 192 15.88 3.82 -8.29
CA PHE A 192 14.87 4.27 -7.35
C PHE A 192 14.10 5.46 -7.95
N ARG A 193 12.79 5.53 -7.68
CA ARG A 193 11.97 6.68 -8.05
C ARG A 193 11.75 7.60 -6.85
N SER A 194 10.95 7.15 -5.90
CA SER A 194 10.58 7.86 -4.69
C SER A 194 10.64 6.93 -3.45
N PRO A 195 11.86 6.53 -3.04
CA PRO A 195 12.09 5.50 -2.03
C PRO A 195 11.92 6.02 -0.59
N ALA A 196 10.71 6.46 -0.24
CA ALA A 196 10.41 7.14 1.03
C ALA A 196 10.60 6.27 2.28
N GLY A 197 10.53 4.94 2.12
CA GLY A 197 10.76 3.96 3.17
C GLY A 197 12.03 3.17 2.94
N ILE A 198 12.97 3.23 3.89
CA ILE A 198 14.17 2.40 3.90
C ILE A 198 14.33 1.73 5.28
N GLY A 199 14.87 0.51 5.31
CA GLY A 199 15.01 -0.25 6.55
C GLY A 199 16.22 -1.17 6.54
N SER A 200 16.75 -1.44 7.74
CA SER A 200 17.70 -2.51 8.00
C SER A 200 16.95 -3.63 8.69
N ILE A 201 16.70 -4.73 7.97
CA ILE A 201 15.92 -5.87 8.46
C ILE A 201 16.84 -7.08 8.45
N ASP A 202 17.08 -7.64 9.63
CA ASP A 202 18.02 -8.77 9.83
C ASP A 202 19.41 -8.49 9.24
N GLY A 203 19.88 -7.25 9.37
CA GLY A 203 21.17 -6.79 8.85
C GLY A 203 21.24 -6.66 7.33
N GLN A 204 20.12 -6.73 6.64
CA GLN A 204 20.01 -6.54 5.19
C GLN A 204 19.28 -5.23 4.86
N PHE A 205 19.64 -4.62 3.74
CA PHE A 205 19.03 -3.37 3.30
C PHE A 205 17.74 -3.65 2.51
N TYR A 206 16.64 -3.06 2.98
CA TYR A 206 15.34 -3.10 2.33
C TYR A 206 14.82 -1.70 2.05
N TYR A 207 13.96 -1.58 1.05
CA TYR A 207 13.23 -0.35 0.80
C TYR A 207 11.81 -0.61 0.29
N THR A 208 10.98 0.42 0.41
CA THR A 208 9.68 0.48 -0.24
C THR A 208 9.64 1.60 -1.27
N GLU A 209 8.89 1.38 -2.34
CA GLU A 209 8.76 2.33 -3.44
C GLU A 209 7.35 2.94 -3.49
N ASN A 210 7.26 4.18 -3.98
CA ASN A 210 5.99 4.84 -4.26
C ASN A 210 5.61 4.70 -5.74
N GLN A 211 4.34 4.42 -5.97
CA GLN A 211 3.75 4.30 -7.29
C GLN A 211 3.95 5.57 -8.13
N GLY A 212 4.13 5.41 -9.44
CA GLY A 212 4.28 6.48 -10.42
C GLY A 212 4.89 5.99 -11.73
N ASP A 213 5.56 6.84 -12.50
CA ASP A 213 6.15 6.43 -13.77
C ASP A 213 7.13 5.26 -13.60
N TRP A 214 7.03 4.25 -14.46
CA TRP A 214 7.78 2.98 -14.38
C TRP A 214 7.51 2.11 -13.14
N VAL A 215 6.77 2.60 -12.16
CA VAL A 215 6.45 1.90 -10.91
C VAL A 215 4.94 1.68 -10.83
N GLY A 216 4.49 0.48 -11.22
CA GLY A 216 3.07 0.15 -11.28
C GLY A 216 2.34 0.27 -9.94
N SER A 217 3.00 -0.13 -8.85
CA SER A 217 2.47 -0.11 -7.48
C SER A 217 3.60 -0.09 -6.44
N GLY A 218 3.25 0.12 -5.17
CA GLY A 218 4.22 0.04 -4.07
C GLY A 218 4.56 -1.40 -3.72
N GLY A 219 5.55 -1.60 -2.85
CA GLY A 219 6.06 -2.92 -2.49
C GLY A 219 7.26 -2.84 -1.57
N LEU A 220 7.78 -4.00 -1.18
CA LEU A 220 9.00 -4.19 -0.42
C LEU A 220 10.03 -4.92 -1.31
N TRP A 221 11.25 -4.39 -1.36
CA TRP A 221 12.38 -4.98 -2.05
C TRP A 221 13.56 -5.17 -1.11
N LYS A 222 14.23 -6.31 -1.22
CA LYS A 222 15.61 -6.46 -0.76
C LYS A 222 16.56 -5.82 -1.78
N VAL A 223 17.56 -5.07 -1.29
CA VAL A 223 18.51 -4.36 -2.14
C VAL A 223 19.93 -4.87 -1.92
N LYS A 224 20.60 -5.27 -3.00
CA LYS A 224 22.02 -5.63 -3.00
C LYS A 224 22.83 -4.60 -3.78
N LYS A 225 24.13 -4.54 -3.50
CA LYS A 225 25.06 -3.68 -4.24
C LYS A 225 25.05 -4.07 -5.73
N GLY A 226 24.94 -3.08 -6.61
CA GLY A 226 24.90 -3.27 -8.07
C GLY A 226 23.51 -3.57 -8.63
N ASP A 227 22.47 -3.55 -7.80
CA ASP A 227 21.10 -3.77 -8.28
C ASP A 227 20.53 -2.54 -9.00
N PHE A 228 19.63 -2.82 -9.94
CA PHE A 228 18.76 -1.86 -10.58
C PHE A 228 17.32 -2.09 -10.12
N MET A 229 16.69 -1.08 -9.52
CA MET A 229 15.36 -1.22 -8.91
C MET A 229 14.19 -0.94 -9.87
N GLY A 230 14.49 -0.62 -11.13
CA GLY A 230 13.50 -0.57 -12.20
C GLY A 230 13.12 0.82 -12.70
N HIS A 231 13.55 1.91 -12.08
CA HIS A 231 13.29 3.26 -12.61
C HIS A 231 14.45 3.76 -13.49
N PRO A 232 14.27 4.12 -14.77
CA PRO A 232 15.40 4.36 -15.67
C PRO A 232 16.11 5.70 -15.48
N ALA A 233 15.53 6.68 -14.77
CA ALA A 233 16.10 8.03 -14.68
C ALA A 233 17.56 8.07 -14.18
N SER A 234 17.92 7.22 -13.22
CA SER A 234 19.25 7.16 -12.63
C SER A 234 20.30 6.53 -13.55
N LEU A 235 19.89 5.81 -14.61
CA LEU A 235 20.79 5.20 -15.59
C LEU A 235 21.65 6.23 -16.34
N ARG A 236 21.27 7.52 -16.29
CA ARG A 236 22.09 8.61 -16.80
C ARG A 236 23.49 8.68 -16.18
N TRP A 237 23.64 8.17 -14.95
CA TRP A 237 24.87 8.28 -14.16
C TRP A 237 25.63 6.95 -14.00
N THR A 238 25.22 5.88 -14.68
CA THR A 238 25.86 4.56 -14.52
C THR A 238 27.23 4.48 -15.22
N ASN A 239 27.57 5.48 -16.04
CA ASN A 239 28.90 5.64 -16.64
C ASN A 239 29.93 6.26 -15.69
N LEU A 240 29.53 6.71 -14.49
CA LEU A 240 30.47 7.22 -13.49
C LEU A 240 31.47 6.11 -13.08
N PRO A 241 32.75 6.44 -12.84
CA PRO A 241 33.80 5.44 -12.63
C PRO A 241 33.52 4.43 -11.50
N ASN A 242 32.85 4.88 -10.43
CA ASN A 242 32.54 4.07 -9.24
C ASN A 242 31.12 3.47 -9.26
N SER A 243 30.40 3.54 -10.38
CA SER A 243 29.07 2.92 -10.49
C SER A 243 29.16 1.39 -10.38
N PRO A 244 28.47 0.75 -9.41
CA PRO A 244 28.37 -0.70 -9.38
C PRO A 244 27.35 -1.27 -10.38
N VAL A 245 26.47 -0.42 -10.93
CA VAL A 245 25.46 -0.77 -11.94
C VAL A 245 26.04 -0.49 -13.33
N LYS A 246 25.97 -1.45 -14.24
CA LYS A 246 26.56 -1.35 -15.58
C LYS A 246 25.53 -1.16 -16.69
N LEU A 247 24.25 -1.44 -16.42
CA LEU A 247 23.14 -1.11 -17.31
C LEU A 247 23.20 0.35 -17.79
N GLN A 248 23.16 0.54 -19.12
CA GLN A 248 23.15 1.85 -19.76
C GLN A 248 21.74 2.21 -20.26
N SER A 249 21.47 3.51 -20.33
CA SER A 249 20.16 4.04 -20.72
C SER A 249 19.77 3.68 -22.15
N ASP A 250 20.71 3.72 -23.08
CA ASP A 250 20.51 3.38 -24.50
C ASP A 250 20.08 1.92 -24.68
N PHE A 251 20.77 0.98 -24.01
CA PHE A 251 20.38 -0.43 -24.03
C PHE A 251 19.04 -0.65 -23.35
N PHE A 252 18.75 0.05 -22.25
CA PHE A 252 17.44 -0.03 -21.60
C PHE A 252 16.30 0.38 -22.57
N TYR A 253 16.42 1.56 -23.19
CA TYR A 253 15.40 2.07 -24.11
C TYR A 253 15.35 1.34 -25.45
N SER A 254 16.41 0.61 -25.85
CA SER A 254 16.33 -0.30 -26.99
C SER A 254 15.36 -1.47 -26.75
N GLN A 255 15.06 -1.78 -25.49
CA GLN A 255 14.16 -2.87 -25.11
C GLN A 255 12.74 -2.39 -24.83
N ILE A 256 12.53 -1.11 -24.54
CA ILE A 256 11.20 -0.58 -24.21
C ILE A 256 11.06 0.89 -24.60
N ASP A 257 9.96 1.21 -25.28
CA ASP A 257 9.62 2.58 -25.68
C ASP A 257 9.28 3.45 -24.46
N GLU A 258 10.06 4.50 -24.25
CA GLU A 258 9.85 5.52 -23.22
C GLU A 258 8.74 6.55 -23.55
N ARG A 259 8.07 6.38 -24.70
CA ARG A 259 6.91 7.14 -25.17
C ARG A 259 7.17 8.65 -25.22
N ARG A 260 8.28 9.05 -25.86
CA ARG A 260 8.64 10.46 -26.10
C ARG A 260 8.01 11.02 -27.36
N THR A 261 6.69 11.09 -27.40
CA THR A 261 5.94 11.71 -28.51
C THR A 261 5.84 13.21 -28.30
N LYS A 262 6.06 14.01 -29.35
CA LYS A 262 5.86 15.46 -29.35
C LYS A 262 4.58 15.84 -30.08
N ASN A 263 3.92 16.91 -29.64
CA ASN A 263 2.81 17.51 -30.36
C ASN A 263 3.32 18.40 -31.52
N GLU A 264 2.40 18.98 -32.30
CA GLU A 264 2.72 19.87 -33.44
C GLU A 264 3.54 21.11 -33.03
N GLN A 265 3.50 21.51 -31.76
CA GLN A 265 4.24 22.65 -31.20
C GLN A 265 5.62 22.22 -30.65
N GLY A 266 6.02 20.96 -30.82
CA GLY A 266 7.29 20.43 -30.35
C GLY A 266 7.35 20.10 -28.85
N ARG A 267 6.24 20.19 -28.12
CA ARG A 267 6.12 19.86 -26.69
C ARG A 267 5.88 18.38 -26.46
N TYR A 268 6.48 17.81 -25.43
CA TYR A 268 6.28 16.39 -25.11
C TYR A 268 4.85 16.14 -24.60
N ILE A 269 4.25 15.06 -25.10
CA ILE A 269 2.92 14.61 -24.70
C ILE A 269 3.09 13.62 -23.55
N LYS A 270 2.31 13.83 -22.50
CA LYS A 270 2.22 12.90 -21.38
C LYS A 270 1.78 11.51 -21.85
N PRO A 271 2.49 10.43 -21.49
CA PRO A 271 2.05 9.08 -21.76
C PRO A 271 0.73 8.75 -21.06
N GLU A 272 -0.26 8.28 -21.81
CA GLU A 272 -1.52 7.76 -21.27
C GLU A 272 -1.55 6.23 -21.26
N ASN A 273 -2.36 5.65 -20.36
CA ASN A 273 -2.57 4.21 -20.32
C ASN A 273 -3.41 3.75 -21.52
N ARG A 274 -2.85 2.84 -22.33
CA ARG A 274 -3.56 2.26 -23.48
C ARG A 274 -4.11 0.89 -23.07
N VAL A 275 -5.43 0.75 -23.01
CA VAL A 275 -6.08 -0.47 -22.47
C VAL A 275 -5.68 -1.73 -23.23
N ASN A 276 -5.74 -1.70 -24.57
CA ASN A 276 -5.51 -2.86 -25.43
C ASN A 276 -4.09 -2.90 -26.04
N GLU A 277 -3.09 -2.40 -25.33
CA GLU A 277 -1.70 -2.44 -25.81
C GLU A 277 -1.02 -3.76 -25.48
N THR A 278 -0.11 -4.18 -26.36
CA THR A 278 0.94 -5.13 -25.96
C THR A 278 1.86 -4.42 -24.97
N PHE A 279 2.07 -5.03 -23.81
CA PHE A 279 2.89 -4.47 -22.75
C PHE A 279 3.98 -5.45 -22.34
N LYS A 280 5.00 -4.92 -21.66
CA LYS A 280 5.97 -5.71 -20.92
C LYS A 280 5.70 -5.55 -19.43
N THR A 281 6.13 -6.53 -18.67
CA THR A 281 6.08 -6.57 -17.20
C THR A 281 7.49 -6.44 -16.64
N LEU A 282 7.62 -6.13 -15.35
CA LEU A 282 8.92 -6.04 -14.70
C LEU A 282 9.68 -7.38 -14.77
N PHE A 283 8.98 -8.52 -14.66
CA PHE A 283 9.60 -9.84 -14.77
C PHE A 283 10.09 -10.17 -16.19
N GLU A 284 9.43 -9.68 -17.23
CA GLU A 284 9.93 -9.85 -18.60
C GLU A 284 11.20 -9.04 -18.81
N MET A 285 11.27 -7.82 -18.26
CA MET A 285 12.49 -7.02 -18.30
C MET A 285 13.62 -7.65 -17.47
N LYS A 286 13.30 -8.34 -16.37
CA LYS A 286 14.28 -9.07 -15.55
C LYS A 286 15.05 -10.14 -16.32
N LYS A 287 14.41 -10.76 -17.32
CA LYS A 287 15.05 -11.75 -18.21
C LYS A 287 16.09 -11.11 -19.12
N VAL A 288 15.95 -9.82 -19.42
CA VAL A 288 16.87 -9.06 -20.26
C VAL A 288 17.95 -8.36 -19.44
N PHE A 289 17.59 -7.91 -18.22
CA PHE A 289 18.48 -7.15 -17.33
C PHE A 289 18.81 -7.95 -16.07
N PRO A 290 20.00 -8.58 -15.99
CA PRO A 290 20.42 -9.34 -14.81
C PRO A 290 20.46 -8.52 -13.51
N GLU A 291 20.78 -7.23 -13.59
CA GLU A 291 20.82 -6.31 -12.44
C GLU A 291 19.44 -5.92 -11.94
N LEU A 292 18.39 -6.03 -12.77
CA LEU A 292 17.02 -5.67 -12.36
C LEU A 292 16.57 -6.55 -11.19
N ARG A 293 15.86 -5.98 -10.22
CA ARG A 293 15.26 -6.72 -9.10
C ARG A 293 13.75 -6.66 -9.10
N LEU A 294 13.15 -7.80 -8.81
CA LEU A 294 11.71 -7.93 -8.56
C LEU A 294 11.45 -7.65 -7.08
N PRO A 295 10.25 -7.16 -6.72
CA PRO A 295 9.88 -7.01 -5.32
C PRO A 295 9.85 -8.37 -4.63
N SER A 296 10.26 -8.36 -3.37
CA SER A 296 9.99 -9.48 -2.46
C SER A 296 8.48 -9.59 -2.26
N VAL A 297 7.77 -8.48 -2.01
CA VAL A 297 6.31 -8.46 -1.85
C VAL A 297 5.72 -7.17 -2.42
N TRP A 298 4.72 -7.27 -3.29
CA TRP A 298 3.92 -6.13 -3.75
C TRP A 298 2.91 -5.65 -2.69
N LEU A 299 2.67 -4.34 -2.64
CA LEU A 299 1.62 -3.69 -1.85
C LEU A 299 0.61 -3.05 -2.82
N PRO A 300 -0.50 -3.74 -3.16
CA PRO A 300 -1.39 -3.29 -4.21
C PRO A 300 -1.97 -1.89 -3.98
N TYR A 301 -1.91 -1.08 -5.04
CA TYR A 301 -2.27 0.33 -5.02
C TYR A 301 -3.73 0.55 -4.61
N GLY A 302 -3.95 1.51 -3.71
CA GLY A 302 -5.29 1.89 -3.25
C GLY A 302 -5.92 0.85 -2.31
N ILE A 303 -5.17 -0.18 -1.93
CA ILE A 303 -5.57 -1.25 -1.02
C ILE A 303 -4.62 -1.31 0.17
N LEU A 304 -3.34 -1.60 -0.08
CA LEU A 304 -2.29 -1.73 0.94
C LEU A 304 -1.31 -0.54 0.93
N GLY A 305 -1.71 0.53 0.26
CA GLY A 305 -1.00 1.79 0.22
C GLY A 305 -1.10 2.49 -1.13
N ILE A 306 -0.70 3.75 -1.14
CA ILE A 306 -0.48 4.55 -2.35
C ILE A 306 0.87 5.30 -2.29
N SER A 307 1.45 5.43 -1.10
CA SER A 307 2.72 6.08 -0.81
C SER A 307 3.38 5.32 0.37
N SER A 308 3.86 4.12 0.07
CA SER A 308 4.51 3.22 1.03
C SER A 308 5.73 3.88 1.67
N ALA A 309 5.85 3.74 2.98
CA ALA A 309 6.85 4.37 3.82
C ALA A 309 7.67 3.32 4.59
N GLU A 310 8.31 3.74 5.68
CA GLU A 310 9.31 2.94 6.40
C GLU A 310 8.86 1.51 6.73
N PRO A 311 9.64 0.48 6.35
CA PRO A 311 9.44 -0.88 6.79
C PRO A 311 10.20 -1.18 8.08
N VAL A 312 9.54 -1.85 9.04
CA VAL A 312 10.15 -2.34 10.30
C VAL A 312 9.77 -3.78 10.58
N LYS A 313 10.69 -4.57 11.14
CA LYS A 313 10.40 -5.94 11.58
C LYS A 313 9.82 -5.92 12.98
N ILE A 314 8.80 -6.75 13.24
CA ILE A 314 8.23 -6.97 14.57
C ILE A 314 9.24 -7.74 15.43
N PRO A 315 9.69 -7.20 16.57
CA PRO A 315 10.63 -7.86 17.46
C PRO A 315 10.06 -9.17 18.02
N ALA A 316 10.97 -10.03 18.50
CA ALA A 316 10.57 -11.21 19.25
C ALA A 316 9.74 -10.83 20.49
N ASN A 317 8.73 -11.64 20.81
CA ASN A 317 7.80 -11.43 21.93
C ASN A 317 6.95 -10.13 21.86
N THR A 318 6.96 -9.43 20.72
CA THR A 318 6.17 -8.23 20.50
C THR A 318 5.02 -8.51 19.53
N PHE A 319 3.86 -7.89 19.77
CA PHE A 319 2.66 -7.98 18.93
C PHE A 319 2.18 -9.44 18.69
N GLY A 320 2.37 -10.31 19.69
CA GLY A 320 1.80 -11.64 19.74
C GLY A 320 2.22 -12.55 18.58
N PRO A 321 1.27 -13.15 17.83
CA PRO A 321 1.57 -14.19 16.85
C PRO A 321 2.32 -13.70 15.60
N PHE A 322 2.48 -12.38 15.45
CA PHE A 322 3.09 -11.75 14.28
C PHE A 322 4.57 -11.42 14.46
N ALA A 323 5.18 -11.77 15.60
CA ALA A 323 6.61 -11.60 15.82
C ALA A 323 7.44 -12.14 14.64
N GLY A 324 8.42 -11.35 14.20
CA GLY A 324 9.28 -11.65 13.05
C GLY A 324 8.74 -11.24 11.68
N GLN A 325 7.47 -10.82 11.58
CA GLN A 325 6.91 -10.27 10.34
C GLN A 325 7.27 -8.79 10.16
N ILE A 326 6.98 -8.23 9.00
CA ILE A 326 7.31 -6.83 8.67
C ILE A 326 6.04 -5.98 8.70
N LEU A 327 6.14 -4.78 9.23
CA LEU A 327 5.15 -3.71 9.13
C LEU A 327 5.64 -2.65 8.17
N VAL A 328 4.75 -2.12 7.33
CA VAL A 328 5.04 -1.05 6.38
C VAL A 328 4.01 0.05 6.56
N GLY A 329 4.47 1.26 6.83
CA GLY A 329 3.62 2.44 6.88
C GLY A 329 3.17 2.90 5.49
N ASP A 330 2.07 3.65 5.42
CA ASP A 330 1.66 4.35 4.20
C ASP A 330 1.21 5.78 4.51
N GLN A 331 1.86 6.74 3.83
CA GLN A 331 1.57 8.16 4.03
C GLN A 331 0.19 8.53 3.47
N GLY A 332 -0.21 7.99 2.33
CA GLY A 332 -1.42 8.42 1.65
C GLY A 332 -2.71 7.92 2.31
N MET A 333 -2.75 6.65 2.70
CA MET A 333 -3.94 6.02 3.26
C MET A 333 -3.98 6.09 4.79
N SER A 334 -2.92 6.56 5.46
CA SER A 334 -2.83 6.59 6.93
C SER A 334 -3.06 5.20 7.54
N ILE A 335 -2.33 4.22 7.01
CA ILE A 335 -2.43 2.81 7.41
C ILE A 335 -1.04 2.22 7.69
N ILE A 336 -1.05 1.07 8.36
CA ILE A 336 0.05 0.12 8.40
C ILE A 336 -0.42 -1.19 7.74
N SER A 337 0.43 -1.74 6.88
CA SER A 337 0.29 -3.06 6.27
C SER A 337 1.26 -4.06 6.94
N ARG A 338 0.90 -5.34 7.00
CA ARG A 338 1.72 -6.43 7.54
C ARG A 338 2.17 -7.36 6.41
N ILE A 339 3.42 -7.82 6.46
CA ILE A 339 4.02 -8.70 5.47
C ILE A 339 4.57 -9.95 6.16
N PHE A 340 4.07 -11.10 5.73
CA PHE A 340 4.72 -12.39 5.95
C PHE A 340 5.64 -12.67 4.77
N MET A 341 6.91 -13.01 5.04
CA MET A 341 7.89 -13.39 4.03
C MET A 341 8.29 -14.86 4.15
N GLU A 342 8.61 -15.47 3.00
CA GLU A 342 9.28 -16.75 2.89
C GLU A 342 10.35 -16.71 1.79
N THR A 343 11.21 -17.72 1.76
CA THR A 343 12.22 -17.89 0.71
C THR A 343 11.98 -19.22 0.01
N VAL A 344 11.75 -19.17 -1.30
CA VAL A 344 11.49 -20.34 -2.14
C VAL A 344 12.52 -20.35 -3.26
N LYS A 345 13.29 -21.44 -3.37
CA LYS A 345 14.37 -21.60 -4.37
C LYS A 345 15.37 -20.43 -4.35
N GLY A 346 15.65 -19.89 -3.16
CA GLY A 346 16.57 -18.77 -2.97
C GLY A 346 16.00 -17.38 -3.26
N GLU A 347 14.74 -17.29 -3.71
CA GLU A 347 14.05 -16.02 -3.98
C GLU A 347 13.09 -15.67 -2.84
N GLU A 348 13.10 -14.40 -2.44
CA GLU A 348 12.15 -13.89 -1.44
C GLU A 348 10.78 -13.65 -2.08
N GLN A 349 9.75 -14.04 -1.35
CA GLN A 349 8.36 -13.85 -1.73
C GLN A 349 7.47 -13.85 -0.48
N GLY A 350 6.16 -13.59 -0.63
CA GLY A 350 5.28 -13.63 0.53
C GLY A 350 3.94 -12.94 0.36
N ALA A 351 3.22 -12.81 1.47
CA ALA A 351 1.87 -12.25 1.53
C ALA A 351 1.83 -10.94 2.31
N ALA A 352 1.12 -9.97 1.74
CA ALA A 352 0.78 -8.72 2.41
C ALA A 352 -0.69 -8.70 2.85
N PHE A 353 -0.93 -8.05 3.98
CA PHE A 353 -2.22 -7.91 4.64
C PHE A 353 -2.39 -6.46 5.11
N LEU A 354 -3.63 -6.00 5.22
CA LEU A 354 -3.91 -4.84 6.05
C LEU A 354 -3.58 -5.19 7.51
N PHE A 355 -3.11 -4.22 8.30
CA PHE A 355 -2.85 -4.43 9.73
C PHE A 355 -3.57 -3.44 10.63
N ARG A 356 -3.46 -2.14 10.34
CA ARG A 356 -4.12 -1.11 11.12
C ARG A 356 -4.39 0.15 10.31
N LYS A 357 -5.61 0.65 10.39
CA LYS A 357 -6.09 1.93 9.85
C LYS A 357 -6.32 2.96 10.96
N GLY A 358 -6.76 4.16 10.58
CA GLY A 358 -7.28 5.14 11.53
C GLY A 358 -6.21 5.96 12.23
N PHE A 359 -4.98 5.98 11.70
CA PHE A 359 -3.98 6.97 12.08
C PHE A 359 -4.46 8.36 11.71
N ARG A 360 -4.12 9.34 12.54
CA ARG A 360 -4.67 10.70 12.39
C ARG A 360 -4.06 11.48 11.22
N SER A 361 -2.88 11.10 10.74
CA SER A 361 -2.15 11.72 9.62
C SER A 361 -1.39 10.66 8.82
N GLY A 362 -0.62 11.06 7.81
CA GLY A 362 0.07 10.13 6.92
C GLY A 362 1.24 9.42 7.59
N VAL A 363 1.22 8.08 7.67
CA VAL A 363 2.26 7.29 8.34
C VAL A 363 3.56 7.29 7.53
N LEU A 364 4.63 7.90 8.08
CA LEU A 364 5.91 8.05 7.38
C LEU A 364 7.08 7.33 8.07
N ARG A 365 7.10 7.32 9.41
CA ARG A 365 8.19 6.74 10.21
C ARG A 365 7.69 5.82 11.30
N LEU A 366 8.40 4.74 11.54
CA LEU A 366 8.05 3.68 12.48
C LEU A 366 9.28 3.36 13.32
N GLU A 367 9.12 3.33 14.65
CA GLU A 367 10.21 2.99 15.56
C GLU A 367 9.68 2.26 16.80
N TRP A 368 10.38 1.20 17.21
CA TRP A 368 9.99 0.39 18.36
C TRP A 368 10.42 1.04 19.68
N GLY A 369 9.46 1.28 20.58
CA GLY A 369 9.75 1.64 21.96
C GLY A 369 10.27 0.46 22.77
N THR A 370 10.92 0.76 23.88
CA THR A 370 11.44 -0.24 24.83
C THR A 370 10.34 -1.00 25.58
N ASP A 371 9.10 -0.48 25.57
CA ASP A 371 7.91 -1.13 26.15
C ASP A 371 7.21 -2.10 25.18
N GLY A 372 7.77 -2.31 23.98
CA GLY A 372 7.19 -3.16 22.94
C GLY A 372 6.03 -2.50 22.17
N SER A 373 5.75 -1.21 22.39
CA SER A 373 4.86 -0.44 21.53
C SER A 373 5.58 0.14 20.32
N LEU A 374 4.84 0.51 19.28
CA LEU A 374 5.40 1.07 18.05
C LEU A 374 5.07 2.56 17.97
N PHE A 375 6.07 3.43 17.97
CA PHE A 375 5.91 4.84 17.66
C PHE A 375 5.70 5.04 16.17
N VAL A 376 4.76 5.93 15.84
CA VAL A 376 4.31 6.22 14.49
C VAL A 376 4.42 7.72 14.25
N GLY A 377 5.39 8.11 13.43
CA GLY A 377 5.64 9.47 13.01
C GLY A 377 4.88 9.79 11.74
N GLU A 378 4.15 10.90 11.74
CA GLU A 378 3.17 11.19 10.71
C GLU A 378 3.30 12.59 10.12
N THR A 379 2.99 12.71 8.83
CA THR A 379 2.96 13.98 8.09
C THR A 379 2.08 13.91 6.83
N ASN A 380 1.45 15.03 6.50
CA ASN A 380 0.78 15.27 5.22
C ASN A 380 1.60 16.19 4.30
N ARG A 381 2.84 16.52 4.68
CA ARG A 381 3.71 17.35 3.84
C ARG A 381 4.21 16.52 2.66
N GLY A 382 4.33 17.15 1.49
CA GLY A 382 4.79 16.49 0.25
C GLY A 382 3.73 15.61 -0.42
N TRP A 383 2.94 14.87 0.36
CA TRP A 383 1.83 14.04 -0.13
C TRP A 383 0.65 14.08 0.84
N GLY A 384 -0.57 14.28 0.32
CA GLY A 384 -1.78 14.31 1.14
C GLY A 384 -2.10 12.93 1.73
N SER A 385 -2.84 12.89 2.85
CA SER A 385 -3.24 11.64 3.50
C SER A 385 -4.75 11.53 3.75
N ALA A 386 -5.18 10.35 4.18
CA ALA A 386 -6.53 10.04 4.65
C ALA A 386 -6.83 10.60 6.04
N GLY A 387 -5.80 10.81 6.86
CA GLY A 387 -5.92 11.35 8.20
C GLY A 387 -6.30 12.84 8.21
N ASP A 388 -7.19 13.21 9.14
CA ASP A 388 -7.70 14.59 9.28
C ASP A 388 -6.64 15.60 9.80
N ALA A 389 -5.54 15.12 10.40
CA ALA A 389 -4.46 15.96 10.92
C ALA A 389 -3.32 16.13 9.91
N ASN A 390 -2.68 17.31 9.91
CA ASN A 390 -1.55 17.61 9.03
C ASN A 390 -0.26 16.88 9.41
N GLU A 391 -0.16 16.44 10.67
CA GLU A 391 0.99 15.77 11.25
C GLU A 391 0.58 15.06 12.54
N GLY A 392 1.46 14.20 13.05
CA GLY A 392 1.19 13.44 14.26
C GLY A 392 2.40 12.69 14.79
N LEU A 393 2.30 12.38 16.09
CA LEU A 393 3.07 11.33 16.73
C LEU A 393 2.09 10.47 17.52
N GLU A 394 1.88 9.25 17.07
CA GLU A 394 1.01 8.26 17.71
C GLU A 394 1.81 7.03 18.11
N ARG A 395 1.19 6.16 18.90
CA ARG A 395 1.78 4.93 19.41
C ARG A 395 0.79 3.80 19.24
N LEU A 396 1.19 2.74 18.57
CA LEU A 396 0.41 1.52 18.42
C LEU A 396 0.74 0.55 19.56
N VAL A 397 -0.27 0.19 20.34
CA VAL A 397 -0.14 -0.62 21.55
C VAL A 397 -0.97 -1.88 21.42
N TYR A 398 -0.31 -3.04 21.55
CA TYR A 398 -0.96 -4.34 21.58
C TYR A 398 -1.49 -4.66 22.98
N ASN A 399 -2.72 -5.18 23.07
CA ASN A 399 -3.37 -5.48 24.36
C ASN A 399 -3.19 -6.93 24.85
N ASN A 400 -2.32 -7.71 24.21
CA ASN A 400 -2.04 -9.12 24.51
C ASN A 400 -3.20 -10.10 24.25
N LYS A 401 -4.24 -9.70 23.52
CA LYS A 401 -5.29 -10.62 23.04
C LYS A 401 -5.00 -11.07 21.61
N THR A 402 -5.11 -12.36 21.33
CA THR A 402 -4.87 -12.89 19.98
C THR A 402 -6.11 -12.65 19.09
N PRO A 403 -5.99 -11.93 17.96
CA PRO A 403 -7.06 -11.85 16.96
C PRO A 403 -7.18 -13.17 16.20
N PHE A 404 -8.37 -13.52 15.69
CA PHE A 404 -8.50 -14.56 14.67
C PHE A 404 -8.13 -13.98 13.29
N GLU A 405 -6.98 -14.40 12.77
CA GLU A 405 -6.36 -13.82 11.57
C GLU A 405 -5.53 -14.86 10.81
N MET A 406 -5.21 -14.55 9.55
CA MET A 406 -4.16 -15.25 8.81
C MET A 406 -2.79 -14.86 9.38
N LYS A 407 -2.15 -15.78 10.10
CA LYS A 407 -0.78 -15.61 10.59
C LYS A 407 0.20 -15.62 9.42
N ALA A 408 0.12 -16.60 8.54
CA ALA A 408 1.00 -16.73 7.38
C ALA A 408 0.23 -17.33 6.19
N VAL A 409 0.66 -17.00 4.98
CA VAL A 409 0.21 -17.65 3.74
C VAL A 409 1.46 -18.11 3.03
N ARG A 410 1.59 -19.41 2.78
CA ARG A 410 2.75 -20.02 2.12
C ARG A 410 2.38 -20.56 0.76
N ALA A 411 3.24 -20.39 -0.23
CA ALA A 411 3.08 -21.07 -1.50
C ALA A 411 3.21 -22.59 -1.33
N MET A 412 2.43 -23.32 -2.09
CA MET A 412 2.50 -24.77 -2.22
C MET A 412 2.57 -25.15 -3.71
N PRO A 413 3.05 -26.36 -4.07
CA PRO A 413 3.17 -26.78 -5.47
C PRO A 413 1.83 -26.81 -6.26
N ASP A 414 0.70 -26.72 -5.56
CA ASP A 414 -0.68 -26.82 -6.06
C ASP A 414 -1.61 -25.72 -5.54
N GLY A 415 -1.11 -24.74 -4.81
CA GLY A 415 -1.91 -23.67 -4.24
C GLY A 415 -1.23 -22.95 -3.09
N PHE A 416 -1.93 -22.79 -1.98
CA PHE A 416 -1.43 -22.08 -0.80
C PHE A 416 -1.78 -22.81 0.50
N GLU A 417 -0.93 -22.71 1.51
CA GLU A 417 -1.27 -23.06 2.89
C GLU A 417 -1.44 -21.78 3.71
N VAL A 418 -2.63 -21.61 4.28
CA VAL A 418 -2.95 -20.54 5.21
C VAL A 418 -2.76 -21.07 6.63
N GLU A 419 -1.91 -20.44 7.41
CA GLU A 419 -1.77 -20.66 8.85
C GLU A 419 -2.56 -19.58 9.60
N PHE A 420 -3.40 -20.00 10.55
CA PHE A 420 -4.22 -19.12 11.36
C PHE A 420 -3.60 -18.88 12.74
N THR A 421 -3.95 -17.76 13.35
CA THR A 421 -3.56 -17.42 14.73
C THR A 421 -4.33 -18.21 15.80
N MET A 422 -5.51 -18.73 15.45
CA MET A 422 -6.39 -19.53 16.30
C MET A 422 -7.11 -20.60 15.44
N PRO A 423 -7.62 -21.69 16.04
CA PRO A 423 -8.30 -22.75 15.29
C PRO A 423 -9.51 -22.22 14.49
N VAL A 424 -9.63 -22.64 13.23
CA VAL A 424 -10.76 -22.35 12.35
C VAL A 424 -11.90 -23.35 12.55
N ASP A 425 -13.14 -22.90 12.44
CA ASP A 425 -14.31 -23.78 12.36
C ASP A 425 -14.20 -24.66 11.11
N ARG A 426 -14.10 -25.97 11.35
CA ARG A 426 -13.85 -26.95 10.29
C ARG A 426 -14.95 -26.96 9.22
N LYS A 427 -16.21 -26.73 9.59
CA LYS A 427 -17.33 -26.73 8.64
C LYS A 427 -17.25 -25.55 7.68
N SER A 428 -16.86 -24.37 8.17
CA SER A 428 -16.61 -23.18 7.35
C SER A 428 -15.37 -23.36 6.48
N ALA A 429 -14.30 -23.94 7.04
CA ALA A 429 -13.02 -24.10 6.36
C ALA A 429 -13.01 -25.22 5.31
N GLU A 430 -13.83 -26.27 5.45
CA GLU A 430 -13.97 -27.34 4.46
C GLU A 430 -14.92 -26.98 3.32
N ASP A 431 -15.50 -25.77 3.31
CA ASP A 431 -16.39 -25.30 2.26
C ASP A 431 -15.67 -24.39 1.26
N LEU A 432 -15.62 -24.80 0.00
CA LEU A 432 -15.00 -24.02 -1.07
C LEU A 432 -15.68 -22.65 -1.28
N ALA A 433 -16.93 -22.47 -0.85
CA ALA A 433 -17.61 -21.18 -0.90
C ALA A 433 -17.00 -20.14 0.06
N SER A 434 -16.17 -20.57 1.02
CA SER A 434 -15.49 -19.68 1.95
C SER A 434 -14.26 -18.99 1.38
N TYR A 435 -13.86 -19.38 0.17
CA TYR A 435 -12.62 -18.98 -0.47
C TYR A 435 -12.88 -18.41 -1.86
N ASP A 436 -12.19 -17.34 -2.21
CA ASP A 436 -12.07 -16.85 -3.57
C ASP A 436 -10.60 -16.55 -3.88
N ALA A 437 -10.20 -16.77 -5.13
CA ALA A 437 -8.85 -16.50 -5.59
C ALA A 437 -8.86 -15.85 -6.96
N GLU A 438 -8.04 -14.82 -7.12
CA GLU A 438 -7.75 -14.20 -8.40
C GLU A 438 -6.27 -13.88 -8.51
N SER A 439 -5.80 -13.60 -9.71
CA SER A 439 -4.43 -13.16 -9.95
C SER A 439 -4.36 -12.04 -10.94
N PHE A 440 -3.38 -11.15 -10.80
CA PHE A 440 -3.12 -10.05 -11.71
C PHE A 440 -1.63 -9.66 -11.67
N ILE A 441 -1.23 -8.77 -12.59
CA ILE A 441 0.10 -8.17 -12.62
C ILE A 441 0.01 -6.70 -13.06
N TYR A 442 1.13 -6.00 -13.10
CA TYR A 442 1.25 -4.61 -13.56
C TYR A 442 2.03 -4.50 -14.87
N LYS A 443 1.69 -3.50 -15.68
CA LYS A 443 2.52 -3.11 -16.81
C LYS A 443 3.77 -2.40 -16.31
N TYR A 444 4.87 -2.59 -17.00
CA TYR A 444 6.10 -1.82 -16.82
C TYR A 444 6.24 -0.83 -17.98
N HIS A 445 6.00 0.46 -17.70
CA HIS A 445 5.82 1.50 -18.71
C HIS A 445 5.96 2.92 -18.11
N PRO A 446 6.20 3.97 -18.92
CA PRO A 446 6.42 5.34 -18.43
C PRO A 446 5.14 6.09 -17.99
N VAL A 447 4.00 5.42 -17.87
CA VAL A 447 2.76 6.06 -17.40
C VAL A 447 2.77 6.09 -15.88
N TYR A 448 2.16 7.11 -15.28
CA TYR A 448 2.03 7.23 -13.83
C TYR A 448 1.22 6.06 -13.25
N GLY A 449 1.93 5.10 -12.65
CA GLY A 449 1.36 3.88 -12.11
C GLY A 449 0.86 2.91 -13.18
N SER A 450 0.32 1.80 -12.71
CA SER A 450 -0.29 0.81 -13.59
C SER A 450 -1.55 0.24 -12.96
N PRO A 451 -2.66 0.14 -13.70
CA PRO A 451 -3.79 -0.65 -13.24
C PRO A 451 -3.42 -2.13 -13.22
N PRO A 452 -4.13 -2.95 -12.41
CA PRO A 452 -4.08 -4.39 -12.56
C PRO A 452 -4.39 -4.80 -14.01
N VAL A 453 -3.53 -5.64 -14.58
CA VAL A 453 -3.69 -6.23 -15.91
C VAL A 453 -3.60 -7.74 -15.84
N ASN A 454 -4.10 -8.41 -16.90
CA ASN A 454 -4.19 -9.86 -16.98
C ASN A 454 -4.90 -10.47 -15.76
N THR A 455 -5.96 -9.81 -15.26
CA THR A 455 -6.72 -10.32 -14.13
C THR A 455 -7.44 -11.61 -14.51
N GLU A 456 -7.22 -12.68 -13.74
CA GLU A 456 -7.85 -13.98 -13.94
C GLU A 456 -8.39 -14.52 -12.61
N LYS A 457 -9.65 -14.95 -12.63
CA LYS A 457 -10.25 -15.71 -11.53
C LYS A 457 -9.68 -17.12 -11.51
N LEU A 458 -9.21 -17.57 -10.37
CA LEU A 458 -8.60 -18.87 -10.18
C LEU A 458 -9.58 -19.83 -9.51
N LYS A 459 -9.63 -21.06 -10.01
CA LYS A 459 -10.53 -22.08 -9.47
C LYS A 459 -9.90 -22.73 -8.24
N ILE A 460 -10.59 -22.62 -7.11
CA ILE A 460 -10.28 -23.40 -5.91
C ILE A 460 -10.97 -24.75 -6.04
N SER A 461 -10.20 -25.83 -5.96
CA SER A 461 -10.67 -27.19 -6.28
C SER A 461 -10.67 -28.15 -5.10
N GLY A 462 -10.06 -27.78 -3.99
CA GLY A 462 -10.05 -28.58 -2.78
C GLY A 462 -9.41 -27.84 -1.62
N VAL A 463 -9.75 -28.24 -0.40
CA VAL A 463 -9.15 -27.72 0.83
C VAL A 463 -8.89 -28.85 1.82
N LYS A 464 -7.72 -28.84 2.46
CA LYS A 464 -7.36 -29.74 3.57
C LYS A 464 -7.12 -28.90 4.81
N VAL A 465 -7.92 -29.13 5.85
CA VAL A 465 -7.77 -28.48 7.16
C VAL A 465 -6.93 -29.39 8.05
N SER A 466 -5.96 -28.83 8.77
CA SER A 466 -5.14 -29.58 9.72
C SER A 466 -5.99 -30.05 10.91
N ALA A 467 -5.53 -31.11 11.59
CA ALA A 467 -6.26 -31.70 12.71
C ALA A 467 -6.49 -30.72 13.88
N ASP A 468 -5.58 -29.77 14.09
CA ASP A 468 -5.66 -28.72 15.10
C ASP A 468 -6.44 -27.47 14.64
N GLY A 469 -6.93 -27.45 13.39
CA GLY A 469 -7.63 -26.30 12.82
C GLY A 469 -6.75 -25.07 12.60
N LEU A 470 -5.43 -25.14 12.79
CA LEU A 470 -4.54 -23.99 12.64
C LEU A 470 -4.06 -23.77 11.20
N LYS A 471 -4.35 -24.70 10.28
CA LYS A 471 -3.96 -24.59 8.87
C LYS A 471 -5.06 -25.03 7.92
N ALA A 472 -5.15 -24.34 6.79
CA ALA A 472 -5.93 -24.75 5.63
C ALA A 472 -5.05 -24.70 4.38
N ARG A 473 -4.78 -25.86 3.77
CA ARG A 473 -4.13 -25.94 2.45
C ARG A 473 -5.19 -25.97 1.36
N ILE A 474 -5.21 -24.93 0.54
CA ILE A 474 -6.14 -24.74 -0.56
C ILE A 474 -5.46 -25.08 -1.88
N ILE A 475 -6.12 -25.91 -2.70
CA ILE A 475 -5.67 -26.22 -4.06
C ILE A 475 -6.22 -25.14 -4.99
N VAL A 476 -5.32 -24.35 -5.57
CA VAL A 476 -5.63 -23.29 -6.53
C VAL A 476 -5.14 -23.71 -7.91
N GLN A 477 -6.07 -23.92 -8.84
CA GLN A 477 -5.72 -24.31 -10.20
C GLN A 477 -5.06 -23.15 -10.95
N ASN A 478 -4.10 -23.47 -11.80
CA ASN A 478 -3.37 -22.52 -12.65
C ASN A 478 -2.66 -21.41 -11.84
N LEU A 479 -1.83 -21.79 -10.86
CA LEU A 479 -0.90 -20.85 -10.25
C LEU A 479 -0.04 -20.18 -11.34
N ARG A 480 0.14 -18.85 -11.24
CA ARG A 480 0.80 -18.03 -12.25
C ARG A 480 2.06 -17.43 -11.64
N GLN A 481 3.21 -17.97 -11.98
CA GLN A 481 4.49 -17.42 -11.52
C GLN A 481 4.66 -15.96 -11.95
N TYR A 482 5.21 -15.14 -11.06
CA TYR A 482 5.43 -13.68 -11.11
C TYR A 482 4.18 -12.80 -10.96
N TYR A 483 3.01 -13.40 -10.74
CA TYR A 483 1.76 -12.66 -10.51
C TYR A 483 1.54 -12.43 -9.01
N ILE A 484 0.65 -11.47 -8.73
CA ILE A 484 0.05 -11.29 -7.41
C ILE A 484 -1.21 -12.15 -7.37
N HIS A 485 -1.39 -12.92 -6.29
CA HIS A 485 -2.59 -13.72 -6.01
C HIS A 485 -3.35 -13.08 -4.86
N THR A 486 -4.57 -12.64 -5.13
CA THR A 486 -5.50 -12.21 -4.09
C THR A 486 -6.22 -13.45 -3.58
N LEU A 487 -6.12 -13.71 -2.27
CA LEU A 487 -6.90 -14.75 -1.59
C LEU A 487 -7.90 -14.06 -0.66
N THR A 488 -9.20 -14.31 -0.88
CA THR A 488 -10.29 -13.75 -0.07
C THR A 488 -10.97 -14.88 0.69
N LEU A 489 -11.03 -14.74 2.02
CA LEU A 489 -11.43 -15.80 2.97
C LEU A 489 -12.65 -15.40 3.82
N ASP A 490 -13.57 -14.59 3.28
CA ASP A 490 -14.70 -13.99 4.01
C ASP A 490 -15.67 -15.01 4.64
N GLY A 491 -15.69 -16.26 4.15
CA GLY A 491 -16.55 -17.31 4.69
C GLY A 491 -15.98 -18.04 5.91
N LEU A 492 -14.70 -17.82 6.25
CA LEU A 492 -14.07 -18.49 7.39
C LEU A 492 -14.53 -17.94 8.73
N ARG A 493 -14.69 -18.83 9.70
CA ARG A 493 -15.09 -18.51 11.06
C ARG A 493 -14.12 -19.15 12.06
N SER A 494 -13.82 -18.47 13.16
CA SER A 494 -13.07 -19.09 14.26
C SER A 494 -13.89 -20.24 14.85
N GLN A 495 -13.20 -21.28 15.33
CA GLN A 495 -13.86 -22.40 16.01
C GLN A 495 -14.59 -21.90 17.26
N ASP A 496 -13.93 -21.05 18.04
CA ASP A 496 -14.47 -20.46 19.25
C ASP A 496 -15.03 -19.06 18.96
N GLY A 497 -16.26 -18.78 19.39
CA GLY A 497 -16.91 -17.48 19.20
C GLY A 497 -17.42 -17.19 17.78
N PHE A 498 -17.06 -18.02 16.78
CA PHE A 498 -17.56 -17.94 15.40
C PHE A 498 -17.32 -16.57 14.75
N TYR A 499 -16.19 -15.94 15.04
CA TYR A 499 -15.80 -14.63 14.49
C TYR A 499 -15.26 -14.78 13.07
N SER A 500 -15.50 -13.77 12.23
CA SER A 500 -14.80 -13.66 10.95
C SER A 500 -13.32 -13.30 11.16
N LEU A 501 -12.49 -13.50 10.13
CA LEU A 501 -11.13 -12.96 10.10
C LEU A 501 -11.17 -11.43 10.24
N VAL A 502 -10.28 -10.85 11.05
CA VAL A 502 -10.11 -9.39 11.15
C VAL A 502 -9.73 -8.81 9.79
N HIS A 503 -8.80 -9.47 9.10
CA HIS A 503 -8.38 -9.16 7.74
C HIS A 503 -8.58 -10.39 6.85
N PRO A 504 -9.65 -10.44 6.04
CA PRO A 504 -9.99 -11.63 5.27
C PRO A 504 -9.26 -11.74 3.93
N VAL A 505 -8.43 -10.76 3.56
CA VAL A 505 -7.76 -10.72 2.25
C VAL A 505 -6.24 -10.74 2.40
N ALA A 506 -5.60 -11.61 1.63
CA ALA A 506 -4.14 -11.70 1.49
C ALA A 506 -3.74 -11.41 0.04
N TYR A 507 -2.65 -10.66 -0.14
CA TYR A 507 -2.06 -10.39 -1.44
C TYR A 507 -0.70 -11.06 -1.52
N TYR A 508 -0.65 -12.22 -2.16
CA TYR A 508 0.56 -13.04 -2.25
C TYR A 508 1.34 -12.70 -3.52
N THR A 509 2.61 -12.35 -3.40
CA THR A 509 3.53 -12.19 -4.55
C THR A 509 4.22 -13.52 -4.81
N LEU A 510 4.01 -14.14 -5.97
CA LEU A 510 4.53 -15.48 -6.27
C LEU A 510 5.72 -15.44 -7.23
N ASN A 511 6.94 -15.25 -6.73
CA ASN A 511 8.14 -15.24 -7.56
C ASN A 511 8.58 -16.66 -8.00
N GLN A 512 8.39 -17.66 -7.15
CA GLN A 512 8.75 -19.05 -7.35
C GLN A 512 7.67 -19.99 -6.83
N ILE A 513 7.42 -21.06 -7.57
CA ILE A 513 6.56 -22.16 -7.12
C ILE A 513 7.45 -23.20 -6.43
N PRO A 514 7.18 -23.54 -5.16
CA PRO A 514 7.97 -24.53 -4.42
C PRO A 514 7.81 -25.92 -5.02
N ASP A 515 8.83 -26.76 -4.83
CA ASP A 515 8.74 -28.19 -5.10
C ASP A 515 8.04 -28.89 -3.92
N GLY A 516 7.57 -30.12 -4.13
CA GLY A 516 7.01 -30.95 -3.07
C GLY A 516 5.74 -31.70 -3.49
N ASN A 517 5.14 -32.37 -2.52
CA ASN A 517 3.97 -33.21 -2.75
C ASN A 517 2.71 -32.35 -2.96
N LYS A 518 1.98 -32.64 -4.04
CA LYS A 518 0.64 -32.11 -4.30
C LYS A 518 -0.39 -32.95 -3.57
N LEU A 519 -1.45 -32.32 -3.08
CA LEU A 519 -2.59 -33.03 -2.50
C LEU A 519 -3.39 -33.73 -3.59
N SER A 520 -3.80 -34.96 -3.30
CA SER A 520 -4.74 -35.71 -4.14
C SER A 520 -6.19 -35.37 -3.80
N ALA A 521 -7.12 -35.65 -4.73
CA ALA A 521 -8.55 -35.39 -4.55
C ALA A 521 -9.15 -36.13 -3.33
N ASN A 522 -8.56 -37.26 -2.92
CA ASN A 522 -9.02 -38.05 -1.77
C ASN A 522 -8.58 -37.48 -0.42
N GLU A 523 -7.70 -36.47 -0.40
CA GLU A 523 -7.16 -35.87 0.83
C GLU A 523 -7.80 -34.52 1.17
N VAL A 524 -8.72 -34.03 0.33
CA VAL A 524 -9.30 -32.69 0.42
C VAL A 524 -10.82 -32.76 0.47
N SER A 525 -11.43 -31.77 1.14
CA SER A 525 -12.83 -31.47 0.93
C SER A 525 -13.03 -30.75 -0.40
N THR A 526 -14.05 -31.15 -1.14
CA THR A 526 -14.53 -30.49 -2.37
C THR A 526 -15.94 -29.92 -2.20
N LYS A 527 -16.45 -29.88 -0.97
CA LYS A 527 -17.79 -29.36 -0.66
C LYS A 527 -17.89 -27.89 -1.06
N ASN A 528 -18.98 -27.49 -1.71
CA ASN A 528 -19.23 -26.10 -2.07
C ASN A 528 -20.70 -25.76 -1.81
N SER A 529 -20.98 -24.86 -0.86
CA SER A 529 -22.34 -24.43 -0.52
C SER A 529 -22.82 -23.19 -1.28
N ALA A 530 -22.04 -22.65 -2.22
CA ALA A 530 -22.45 -21.49 -3.00
C ALA A 530 -23.74 -21.78 -3.76
N THR A 531 -24.81 -21.03 -3.47
CA THR A 531 -26.05 -21.08 -4.24
C THR A 531 -25.73 -20.72 -5.70
N PRO A 532 -26.18 -21.50 -6.71
CA PRO A 532 -25.95 -21.13 -8.10
C PRO A 532 -26.57 -19.75 -8.34
N VAL A 533 -25.74 -18.74 -8.58
CA VAL A 533 -26.21 -17.49 -9.14
C VAL A 533 -26.64 -17.82 -10.57
N ASN A 534 -27.95 -18.01 -10.76
CA ASN A 534 -28.56 -18.10 -12.07
C ASN A 534 -28.31 -16.76 -12.79
N VAL A 535 -27.20 -16.66 -13.50
CA VAL A 535 -27.05 -15.67 -14.56
C VAL A 535 -27.98 -16.13 -15.68
N PRO A 536 -29.03 -15.37 -16.04
CA PRO A 536 -29.88 -15.76 -17.14
C PRO A 536 -29.01 -15.88 -18.39
N ALA A 537 -28.96 -17.08 -18.95
CA ALA A 537 -28.28 -17.32 -20.21
C ALA A 537 -28.84 -16.34 -21.26
N LYS A 538 -28.00 -15.40 -21.74
CA LYS A 538 -28.31 -14.61 -22.91
C LYS A 538 -28.53 -15.58 -24.06
N LYS A 539 -29.79 -15.81 -24.43
CA LYS A 539 -30.14 -16.43 -25.71
C LYS A 539 -29.57 -15.53 -26.81
N THR A 540 -28.52 -16.02 -27.47
CA THR A 540 -28.01 -15.49 -28.73
C THR A 540 -29.12 -15.61 -29.78
N ALA A 541 -29.74 -14.49 -30.13
CA ALA A 541 -30.56 -14.39 -31.34
C ALA A 541 -29.62 -14.11 -32.52
N ALA A 542 -29.68 -14.95 -33.54
CA ALA A 542 -28.94 -14.82 -34.79
C ALA A 542 -29.38 -13.57 -35.59
N PRO A 543 -28.48 -12.96 -36.38
CA PRO A 543 -28.82 -11.77 -37.16
C PRO A 543 -29.57 -12.14 -38.44
N LYS A 544 -30.77 -11.61 -38.62
CA LYS A 544 -31.42 -11.53 -39.93
C LYS A 544 -31.13 -10.16 -40.56
N ALA A 545 -30.48 -10.20 -41.71
CA ALA A 545 -30.34 -9.07 -42.62
C ALA A 545 -31.68 -8.79 -43.32
N THR A 546 -32.08 -7.53 -43.37
CA THR A 546 -32.99 -7.01 -44.42
C THR A 546 -32.73 -5.53 -44.67
N THR A 547 -32.37 -5.26 -45.91
CA THR A 547 -32.42 -4.00 -46.64
C THR A 547 -33.84 -3.44 -46.72
N GLY A 548 -34.01 -2.12 -46.59
CA GLY A 548 -35.29 -1.46 -46.88
C GLY A 548 -35.29 0.04 -46.64
N LYS A 549 -35.54 0.80 -47.73
CA LYS A 549 -35.62 2.26 -47.83
C LYS A 549 -36.64 2.90 -46.86
N ALA A 550 -36.33 4.13 -46.47
CA ALA A 550 -37.23 5.09 -45.83
C ALA A 550 -38.45 5.44 -46.70
N PRO A 551 -39.57 5.78 -46.05
CA PRO A 551 -40.28 7.01 -46.43
C PRO A 551 -40.67 7.87 -45.22
N GLU A 552 -40.58 9.19 -45.42
CA GLU A 552 -41.11 10.22 -44.54
C GLU A 552 -42.65 10.17 -44.49
N ALA A 553 -43.23 10.29 -43.30
CA ALA A 553 -44.58 10.83 -43.13
C ALA A 553 -44.78 11.43 -41.72
N LYS A 554 -44.87 12.76 -41.73
CA LYS A 554 -45.68 13.69 -40.93
C LYS A 554 -46.19 13.24 -39.56
N GLY A 555 -45.85 14.07 -38.57
CA GLY A 555 -46.14 13.87 -37.16
C GLY A 555 -47.59 14.08 -36.74
N THR A 556 -47.92 13.38 -35.67
CA THR A 556 -48.94 13.75 -34.70
C THR A 556 -48.35 13.53 -33.31
N ARG A 557 -48.23 14.62 -32.55
CA ARG A 557 -47.73 14.62 -31.16
C ARG A 557 -48.82 14.03 -30.26
N THR A 558 -48.54 12.88 -29.65
CA THR A 558 -49.25 12.43 -28.45
C THR A 558 -48.43 12.83 -27.23
N PRO A 559 -49.00 13.39 -26.15
CA PRO A 559 -48.22 13.84 -25.00
C PRO A 559 -47.61 12.64 -24.27
N ALA A 560 -46.28 12.62 -24.17
CA ALA A 560 -45.57 11.68 -23.32
C ALA A 560 -45.98 11.87 -21.86
N LYS A 561 -46.33 10.77 -21.18
CA LYS A 561 -46.39 10.72 -19.71
C LYS A 561 -45.06 11.24 -19.15
N PRO A 562 -45.07 11.99 -18.04
CA PRO A 562 -43.83 12.45 -17.41
C PRO A 562 -43.01 11.21 -17.03
N VAL A 563 -41.85 11.07 -17.65
CA VAL A 563 -40.81 10.15 -17.18
C VAL A 563 -40.39 10.70 -15.83
N THR A 564 -40.86 10.06 -14.77
CA THR A 564 -40.29 10.25 -13.43
C THR A 564 -38.80 10.00 -13.55
N ALA A 565 -38.00 11.06 -13.40
CA ALA A 565 -36.55 10.95 -13.37
C ALA A 565 -36.18 9.88 -12.35
N ALA A 566 -35.49 8.83 -12.79
CA ALA A 566 -35.01 7.78 -11.91
C ALA A 566 -34.22 8.46 -10.78
N LYS A 567 -34.63 8.20 -9.53
CA LYS A 567 -33.98 8.77 -8.35
C LYS A 567 -32.49 8.42 -8.38
N ALA A 568 -31.63 9.41 -8.23
CA ALA A 568 -30.19 9.18 -8.23
C ALA A 568 -29.80 8.22 -7.07
N PRO A 569 -28.79 7.35 -7.27
CA PRO A 569 -28.33 6.44 -6.23
C PRO A 569 -27.86 7.20 -4.99
N THR A 570 -28.04 6.62 -3.81
CA THR A 570 -27.50 7.09 -2.53
C THR A 570 -26.05 6.62 -2.33
N PHE A 571 -25.32 7.22 -1.37
CA PHE A 571 -23.96 6.78 -1.03
C PHE A 571 -23.91 5.29 -0.69
N LYS A 572 -24.83 4.82 0.17
CA LYS A 572 -24.93 3.40 0.57
C LYS A 572 -25.10 2.45 -0.63
N GLU A 573 -25.75 2.88 -1.70
CA GLU A 573 -25.97 2.08 -2.91
C GLU A 573 -24.78 2.05 -3.87
N VAL A 574 -23.81 2.96 -3.69
CA VAL A 574 -22.56 3.02 -4.47
C VAL A 574 -21.31 2.74 -3.66
N GLU A 575 -21.38 2.72 -2.33
CA GLU A 575 -20.26 2.51 -1.41
C GLU A 575 -19.48 1.24 -1.75
N GLY A 576 -20.18 0.11 -1.95
CA GLY A 576 -19.54 -1.13 -2.36
C GLY A 576 -18.78 -1.02 -3.69
N LEU A 577 -19.25 -0.20 -4.64
CA LEU A 577 -18.55 0.06 -5.90
C LEU A 577 -17.34 0.97 -5.71
N LEU A 578 -17.45 2.00 -4.87
CA LEU A 578 -16.34 2.90 -4.56
C LEU A 578 -15.22 2.17 -3.82
N THR A 579 -15.56 1.29 -2.88
CA THR A 579 -14.61 0.44 -2.17
C THR A 579 -13.97 -0.58 -3.11
N LYS A 580 -14.79 -1.32 -3.88
CA LYS A 580 -14.29 -2.31 -4.86
C LYS A 580 -13.30 -1.71 -5.85
N ASN A 581 -13.57 -0.49 -6.31
CA ASN A 581 -12.73 0.20 -7.28
C ASN A 581 -11.69 1.13 -6.63
N THR A 582 -11.45 1.00 -5.33
CA THR A 582 -10.44 1.77 -4.56
C THR A 582 -10.61 3.30 -4.60
N CYS A 583 -11.78 3.81 -5.01
CA CYS A 583 -12.02 5.24 -5.12
C CYS A 583 -11.91 5.94 -3.76
N LEU A 584 -12.30 5.25 -2.68
CA LEU A 584 -12.23 5.78 -1.31
C LEU A 584 -10.81 5.88 -0.75
N ALA A 585 -9.81 5.28 -1.41
CA ALA A 585 -8.42 5.43 -1.01
C ALA A 585 -7.89 6.85 -1.26
N CYS A 586 -8.46 7.56 -2.26
CA CYS A 586 -8.01 8.89 -2.65
C CYS A 586 -9.09 9.97 -2.51
N HIS A 587 -10.38 9.60 -2.51
CA HIS A 587 -11.49 10.54 -2.50
C HIS A 587 -12.41 10.30 -1.30
N ASN A 588 -12.86 11.40 -0.70
CA ASN A 588 -13.90 11.39 0.31
C ASN A 588 -15.17 12.06 -0.24
N GLN A 589 -16.33 11.79 0.37
CA GLN A 589 -17.59 12.42 -0.04
C GLN A 589 -17.53 13.95 0.07
N THR A 590 -17.05 14.48 1.19
CA THR A 590 -17.15 15.92 1.51
C THR A 590 -15.82 16.59 1.81
N LYS A 591 -14.82 15.83 2.28
CA LYS A 591 -13.53 16.38 2.71
C LYS A 591 -12.44 16.24 1.65
N ARG A 592 -11.49 17.16 1.65
CA ARG A 592 -10.25 16.99 0.90
C ARG A 592 -9.47 15.81 1.49
N GLN A 593 -8.94 14.96 0.62
CA GLN A 593 -8.02 13.88 0.97
C GLN A 593 -6.78 14.00 0.06
N ILE A 594 -6.36 12.92 -0.58
CA ILE A 594 -5.33 12.94 -1.62
C ILE A 594 -5.88 13.60 -2.89
N GLY A 595 -7.09 13.22 -3.30
CA GLY A 595 -7.83 13.78 -4.41
C GLY A 595 -8.97 14.70 -3.97
N PRO A 596 -9.65 15.34 -4.92
CA PRO A 596 -10.78 16.22 -4.62
C PRO A 596 -11.97 15.47 -4.04
N PRO A 597 -12.73 16.06 -3.10
CA PRO A 597 -13.94 15.43 -2.60
C PRO A 597 -14.98 15.27 -3.71
N PHE A 598 -15.83 14.24 -3.61
CA PHE A 598 -16.87 13.99 -4.60
C PHE A 598 -17.85 15.16 -4.76
N VAL A 599 -18.14 15.92 -3.69
CA VAL A 599 -18.92 17.17 -3.80
C VAL A 599 -18.27 18.24 -4.68
N GLU A 600 -16.94 18.36 -4.67
CA GLU A 600 -16.22 19.31 -5.54
C GLU A 600 -16.18 18.81 -6.97
N ILE A 601 -16.05 17.49 -7.18
CA ILE A 601 -16.18 16.89 -8.51
C ILE A 601 -17.57 17.17 -9.09
N ALA A 602 -18.62 17.07 -8.27
CA ALA A 602 -19.99 17.36 -8.67
C ALA A 602 -20.18 18.81 -9.16
N LYS A 603 -19.50 19.77 -8.53
CA LYS A 603 -19.54 21.20 -8.94
C LYS A 603 -18.99 21.45 -10.35
N ARG A 604 -18.16 20.53 -10.89
CA ARG A 604 -17.68 20.61 -12.28
C ARG A 604 -18.73 20.26 -13.31
N LYS A 605 -19.87 19.69 -12.91
CA LYS A 605 -21.01 19.35 -13.77
C LYS A 605 -20.61 18.50 -15.00
N TYR A 606 -19.66 17.59 -14.82
CA TYR A 606 -19.26 16.67 -15.88
C TYR A 606 -20.43 15.75 -16.25
N SER A 607 -20.58 15.47 -17.55
CA SER A 607 -21.51 14.42 -17.98
C SER A 607 -21.07 13.05 -17.42
N PRO A 608 -21.99 12.09 -17.22
CA PRO A 608 -21.62 10.74 -16.82
C PRO A 608 -20.56 10.10 -17.73
N GLU A 609 -20.63 10.36 -19.03
CA GLU A 609 -19.64 9.91 -20.01
C GLU A 609 -18.27 10.54 -19.77
N LYS A 610 -18.23 11.83 -19.43
CA LYS A 610 -16.97 12.51 -19.12
C LYS A 610 -16.36 11.99 -17.81
N ILE A 611 -17.17 11.71 -16.79
CA ILE A 611 -16.69 11.07 -15.55
C ILE A 611 -16.10 9.70 -15.86
N PHE A 612 -16.77 8.86 -16.66
CA PHE A 612 -16.23 7.58 -17.11
C PHE A 612 -14.89 7.72 -17.83
N GLN A 613 -14.79 8.67 -18.77
CA GLN A 613 -13.52 8.96 -19.46
C GLN A 613 -12.41 9.37 -18.51
N LEU A 614 -12.71 10.23 -17.52
CA LEU A 614 -11.73 10.71 -16.53
C LEU A 614 -11.30 9.62 -15.55
N ILE A 615 -12.15 8.63 -15.24
CA ILE A 615 -11.77 7.46 -14.43
C ILE A 615 -10.75 6.60 -15.19
N HIS A 616 -10.96 6.41 -16.50
CA HIS A 616 -10.08 5.59 -17.35
C HIS A 616 -8.79 6.31 -17.72
N ASN A 617 -8.85 7.62 -17.98
CA ASN A 617 -7.73 8.49 -18.33
C ASN A 617 -7.84 9.83 -17.60
N PRO A 618 -7.35 9.91 -16.36
CA PRO A 618 -7.38 11.12 -15.55
C PRO A 618 -6.65 12.30 -16.21
N GLN A 619 -7.18 13.51 -16.02
CA GLN A 619 -6.64 14.76 -16.58
C GLN A 619 -6.32 15.74 -15.44
N PRO A 620 -5.10 15.69 -14.88
CA PRO A 620 -4.70 16.44 -13.68
C PRO A 620 -4.82 17.96 -13.82
N GLN A 621 -4.77 18.49 -15.05
CA GLN A 621 -4.95 19.91 -15.35
C GLN A 621 -6.36 20.41 -14.95
N ASN A 622 -7.33 19.51 -14.82
CA ASN A 622 -8.64 19.85 -14.27
C ASN A 622 -8.57 20.22 -12.77
N TRP A 623 -7.51 19.84 -12.05
CA TRP A 623 -7.38 19.93 -10.60
C TRP A 623 -6.02 20.49 -10.15
N PRO A 624 -5.66 21.73 -10.53
CA PRO A 624 -4.32 22.29 -10.29
C PRO A 624 -3.93 22.44 -8.80
N GLY A 625 -4.91 22.40 -7.88
CA GLY A 625 -4.67 22.45 -6.43
C GLY A 625 -4.32 21.10 -5.78
N TYR A 626 -4.24 20.04 -6.57
CA TYR A 626 -3.94 18.67 -6.14
C TYR A 626 -2.62 18.22 -6.76
N SER A 627 -1.62 17.97 -5.92
CA SER A 627 -0.27 17.61 -6.33
C SER A 627 -0.14 16.15 -6.80
N THR A 628 -1.11 15.31 -6.45
CA THR A 628 -1.11 13.88 -6.76
C THR A 628 -1.94 13.58 -7.99
N GLU A 629 -1.34 12.86 -8.95
CA GLU A 629 -2.06 12.30 -10.07
C GLU A 629 -2.88 11.07 -9.65
N MET A 630 -4.15 11.03 -10.08
CA MET A 630 -4.96 9.82 -10.02
C MET A 630 -4.47 8.84 -11.09
N PRO A 631 -4.13 7.58 -10.74
CA PRO A 631 -3.82 6.59 -11.77
C PRO A 631 -5.06 6.17 -12.56
N PRO A 632 -4.87 5.72 -13.80
CA PRO A 632 -5.95 5.24 -14.64
C PRO A 632 -6.60 3.99 -14.04
N MET A 633 -7.93 3.94 -14.05
CA MET A 633 -8.71 2.82 -13.52
C MET A 633 -9.58 2.14 -14.62
N PRO A 634 -8.97 1.52 -15.65
CA PRO A 634 -9.69 0.88 -16.75
C PRO A 634 -10.52 -0.33 -16.31
N GLN A 635 -10.25 -0.91 -15.15
CA GLN A 635 -11.02 -2.00 -14.55
C GLN A 635 -12.45 -1.58 -14.17
N VAL A 636 -12.72 -0.28 -13.97
CA VAL A 636 -14.06 0.22 -13.67
C VAL A 636 -14.92 0.10 -14.93
N THR A 637 -15.94 -0.76 -14.89
CA THR A 637 -16.79 -0.95 -16.07
C THR A 637 -17.62 0.31 -16.35
N LYS A 638 -18.03 0.49 -17.61
CA LYS A 638 -18.92 1.62 -17.98
C LYS A 638 -20.20 1.65 -17.13
N ALA A 639 -20.78 0.49 -16.83
CA ALA A 639 -21.99 0.40 -16.02
C ALA A 639 -21.75 0.89 -14.57
N GLU A 640 -20.66 0.46 -13.94
CA GLU A 640 -20.28 0.91 -12.59
C GLU A 640 -19.97 2.40 -12.58
N ALA A 641 -19.18 2.88 -13.54
CA ALA A 641 -18.81 4.28 -13.66
C ALA A 641 -20.04 5.19 -13.85
N LEU A 642 -21.01 4.80 -14.68
CA LEU A 642 -22.24 5.57 -14.86
C LEU A 642 -23.08 5.60 -13.59
N LYS A 643 -23.14 4.52 -12.81
CA LYS A 643 -23.83 4.50 -11.51
C LYS A 643 -23.14 5.40 -10.49
N ILE A 644 -21.81 5.38 -10.43
CA ILE A 644 -21.00 6.28 -9.60
C ILE A 644 -21.22 7.74 -10.04
N ALA A 645 -21.17 8.02 -11.34
CA ALA A 645 -21.36 9.35 -11.89
C ALA A 645 -22.76 9.92 -11.60
N ALA A 646 -23.81 9.09 -11.69
CA ALA A 646 -25.17 9.48 -11.32
C ALA A 646 -25.25 9.90 -9.84
N TRP A 647 -24.58 9.18 -8.94
CA TRP A 647 -24.48 9.58 -7.54
C TRP A 647 -23.68 10.87 -7.37
N ILE A 648 -22.48 10.99 -7.96
CA ILE A 648 -21.64 12.20 -7.88
C ILE A 648 -22.43 13.42 -8.33
N ASN A 649 -23.09 13.35 -9.49
CA ASN A 649 -23.87 14.47 -10.02
C ASN A 649 -25.07 14.84 -9.13
N SER A 650 -25.58 13.91 -8.31
CA SER A 650 -26.63 14.19 -7.32
C SER A 650 -26.14 14.95 -6.08
N LEU A 651 -24.82 15.01 -5.86
CA LEU A 651 -24.21 15.78 -4.77
C LEU A 651 -24.14 17.27 -5.08
N ASN A 652 -24.28 17.67 -6.35
CA ASN A 652 -24.31 19.06 -6.77
C ASN A 652 -25.66 19.69 -6.38
N LYS A 653 -25.76 20.11 -5.13
CA LYS A 653 -26.90 20.87 -4.58
C LYS A 653 -26.66 22.37 -4.67
#